data_AF-A0A2V2G7C9-F1
#
_entry.id   AF-A0A2V2G7C9-F1
#
_cell.length_a   1.000
_cell.length_b   1.000
_cell.length_c   1.000
_cell.angle_alpha   90.00
_cell.angle_beta   90.00
_cell.angle_gamma   90.00
#
_symmetry.space_group_name_H-M   'P 1'
#
loop_
_entity.id
_entity.type
_entity.pdbx_description
1 polymer ?
#
loop_
_entity_poly.entity_id
_entity_poly.type
_entity_poly.pdbx_seq_one_letter_code
_entity_poly.pdbx_strand_id
1 'polypeptide(L)'
;MSRILAGRYELTEKIGEGGMAVVYKGRDRLLNRYVAIKILKPEFARDAKFIESFRRESQAAASLSHPNIVNIYDVGREGNIHYIVMELIEGSILSDLIKEHGALDWKRAVEITKQIARALSFAHANHIIHRDVKPHNIMITQSGTAKITDFGIAKVLSSSNVGENTGTVMGSVHYFSPEQARGGYIDEKSDIYSLGIVLYEMLTGKVPFDGENPVAVALMHINDAMTPPRELNPEIPLSVEAVVMKATDKIQINRYATADEMLKALDDAEFTEMIGNSSVPGGISETDTETEIDDNAETQENDGDAEATDMTGGAGKKKGKGNKGGKDRANRKILILAVVAALIVALPLSYGVVALVGNFTEGGFSGKGFENPDFRGLTLEQAEEKAAEYGLEIKEGDSVFSSEYEEGQISSQTPDVKAKVKKGNTVTVNVSKGAKEGTVPKIEGQTHESAILILEKYNFKVGEVTTKPSDQPEGIVLSQNPAAGEEARPGSSVSFEVSSGREEGQAIMPLLVGTDIDTAKTMLEENGLKPGNVTYERSTSYAKNQVIWQQYTAEDIVPEGTSVDLKVSSGDEDPEPVDISLYIDYSAAEDSVFWLTVTVSDEQGTHNMITREQRIKEDGGETVVLTGTGSGSVTVIFNNEVVQRANVNFNTGEIE
;
A
#
# COMPACT_ATOMS: atom_id res chain seq x y z
N MET A 1 -22.57 18.51 -39.59
CA MET A 1 -23.79 17.80 -39.15
C MET A 1 -23.49 17.18 -37.79
N SER A 2 -24.32 17.40 -36.79
CA SER A 2 -24.24 16.68 -35.51
C SER A 2 -24.47 15.19 -35.80
N ARG A 3 -23.59 14.34 -35.27
CA ARG A 3 -23.72 12.88 -35.40
C ARG A 3 -24.74 12.40 -34.38
N ILE A 4 -25.63 11.51 -34.80
CA ILE A 4 -26.66 10.92 -33.91
C ILE A 4 -26.33 9.45 -33.71
N LEU A 5 -26.14 9.03 -32.46
CA LEU A 5 -25.89 7.65 -32.09
C LEU A 5 -27.18 6.89 -31.82
N ALA A 6 -27.32 5.71 -32.42
CA ALA A 6 -28.49 4.83 -32.34
C ALA A 6 -29.84 5.55 -32.59
N GLY A 7 -29.82 6.64 -33.38
CA GLY A 7 -31.00 7.48 -33.63
C GLY A 7 -31.51 8.29 -32.41
N ARG A 8 -30.89 8.16 -31.23
CA ARG A 8 -31.36 8.75 -29.97
C ARG A 8 -30.46 9.84 -29.42
N TYR A 9 -29.15 9.62 -29.42
CA TYR A 9 -28.20 10.49 -28.75
C TYR A 9 -27.49 11.41 -29.75
N GLU A 10 -27.84 12.69 -29.74
CA GLU A 10 -27.21 13.67 -30.63
C GLU A 10 -25.94 14.23 -29.99
N LEU A 11 -24.78 14.01 -30.61
CA LEU A 11 -23.49 14.56 -30.15
C LEU A 11 -23.41 16.05 -30.48
N THR A 12 -23.13 16.88 -29.47
CA THR A 12 -23.07 18.34 -29.62
C THR A 12 -21.64 18.87 -29.56
N GLU A 13 -20.96 18.67 -28.43
CA GLU A 13 -19.64 19.24 -28.17
C GLU A 13 -18.74 18.20 -27.48
N LYS A 14 -17.45 18.21 -27.80
CA LYS A 14 -16.45 17.41 -27.09
C LYS A 14 -16.11 18.13 -25.78
N ILE A 15 -16.30 17.46 -24.66
CA ILE A 15 -16.10 18.04 -23.32
C ILE A 15 -14.90 17.44 -22.58
N GLY A 16 -14.36 16.32 -23.06
CA GLY A 16 -13.18 15.71 -22.47
C GLY A 16 -12.54 14.69 -23.40
N GLU A 17 -11.26 14.42 -23.17
CA GLU A 17 -10.52 13.35 -23.82
C GLU A 17 -9.62 12.67 -22.80
N GLY A 18 -9.81 11.37 -22.62
CA GLY A 18 -8.93 10.54 -21.82
C GLY A 18 -8.07 9.64 -22.70
N GLY A 19 -7.32 8.76 -22.04
CA GLY A 19 -6.46 7.78 -22.70
C GLY A 19 -7.21 6.88 -23.69
N MET A 20 -8.29 6.25 -23.22
CA MET A 20 -9.03 5.23 -23.99
C MET A 20 -10.30 5.74 -24.68
N ALA A 21 -10.82 6.90 -24.27
CA ALA A 21 -12.13 7.36 -24.69
C ALA A 21 -12.19 8.88 -24.85
N VAL A 22 -13.15 9.33 -25.65
CA VAL A 22 -13.50 10.75 -25.82
C VAL A 22 -14.89 10.97 -25.24
N VAL A 23 -15.06 12.01 -24.43
CA VAL A 23 -16.34 12.36 -23.82
C VAL A 23 -16.97 13.52 -24.57
N TYR A 24 -18.20 13.34 -25.00
CA TYR A 24 -19.02 14.36 -25.64
C TYR A 24 -20.20 14.71 -24.75
N LYS A 25 -20.57 15.98 -24.71
CA LYS A 25 -21.94 16.35 -24.36
C LYS A 25 -22.83 15.95 -25.53
N GLY A 26 -24.01 15.43 -25.20
CA GLY A 26 -25.04 15.18 -26.17
C GLY A 26 -26.42 15.38 -25.60
N ARG A 27 -27.42 15.34 -26.48
CA ARG A 27 -28.83 15.42 -26.14
C ARG A 27 -29.47 14.05 -26.33
N ASP A 28 -30.02 13.50 -25.26
CA ASP A 28 -30.96 12.39 -25.35
C ASP A 28 -32.27 12.92 -25.94
N ARG A 29 -32.54 12.61 -27.20
CA ARG A 29 -33.71 13.12 -27.92
C ARG A 29 -35.02 12.47 -27.47
N LEU A 30 -34.95 11.32 -26.80
CA LEU A 30 -36.13 10.62 -26.31
C LEU A 30 -36.62 11.24 -24.98
N LEU A 31 -35.69 11.44 -24.04
CA LEU A 31 -36.00 12.03 -22.72
C LEU A 31 -35.84 13.55 -22.68
N ASN A 32 -35.36 14.15 -23.77
CA ASN A 32 -35.13 15.59 -23.91
C ASN A 32 -34.23 16.19 -22.81
N ARG A 33 -33.11 15.52 -22.50
CA ARG A 33 -32.12 15.96 -21.51
C ARG A 33 -30.70 15.94 -22.08
N TYR A 34 -29.83 16.75 -21.50
CA TYR A 34 -28.39 16.68 -21.79
C TYR A 34 -27.74 15.55 -21.00
N VAL A 35 -26.77 14.88 -21.62
CA VAL A 35 -26.03 13.74 -21.09
C VAL A 35 -24.57 13.83 -21.50
N ALA A 36 -23.68 13.20 -20.73
CA ALA A 36 -22.33 12.93 -21.16
C ALA A 36 -22.29 11.56 -21.88
N ILE A 37 -21.57 11.49 -23.00
CA ILE A 37 -21.46 10.30 -23.83
C ILE A 37 -19.99 10.00 -24.02
N LYS A 38 -19.50 8.99 -23.30
CA LYS A 38 -18.13 8.49 -23.38
C LYS A 38 -18.03 7.49 -24.52
N ILE A 39 -17.21 7.79 -25.52
CA ILE A 39 -17.04 6.98 -26.73
C ILE A 39 -15.62 6.41 -26.75
N LEU A 40 -15.50 5.10 -26.92
CA LEU A 40 -14.20 4.43 -27.01
C LEU A 40 -13.44 4.85 -28.28
N LYS A 41 -12.14 5.14 -28.16
CA LYS A 41 -11.30 5.51 -29.31
C LYS A 41 -11.17 4.32 -30.28
N PRO A 42 -11.06 4.57 -31.60
CA PRO A 42 -11.03 3.51 -32.62
C PRO A 42 -9.90 2.48 -32.46
N GLU A 43 -8.78 2.86 -31.84
CA GLU A 43 -7.64 1.98 -31.56
C GLU A 43 -7.96 0.86 -30.55
N PHE A 44 -8.81 1.14 -29.56
CA PHE A 44 -9.28 0.14 -28.59
C PHE A 44 -10.53 -0.63 -29.08
N ALA A 45 -11.22 -0.11 -30.10
CA ALA A 45 -12.43 -0.73 -30.65
C ALA A 45 -12.18 -1.98 -31.51
N ARG A 46 -10.94 -2.48 -31.58
CA ARG A 46 -10.56 -3.69 -32.34
C ARG A 46 -10.25 -4.90 -31.45
N ASP A 47 -9.99 -4.68 -30.16
CA ASP A 47 -9.71 -5.76 -29.21
C ASP A 47 -11.03 -6.26 -28.59
N ALA A 48 -11.42 -7.47 -28.98
CA ALA A 48 -12.66 -8.10 -28.50
C ALA A 48 -12.66 -8.34 -26.98
N LYS A 49 -11.51 -8.70 -26.39
CA LYS A 49 -11.39 -8.94 -24.94
C LYS A 49 -11.52 -7.64 -24.17
N PHE A 50 -10.92 -6.58 -24.68
CA PHE A 50 -11.03 -5.25 -24.11
C PHE A 50 -12.48 -4.74 -24.17
N ILE A 51 -13.15 -4.88 -25.31
CA ILE A 51 -14.55 -4.49 -25.49
C ILE A 51 -15.47 -5.24 -24.52
N GLU A 52 -15.28 -6.55 -24.36
CA GLU A 52 -16.08 -7.36 -23.45
C GLU A 52 -15.92 -6.89 -22.00
N SER A 53 -14.68 -6.62 -21.58
CA SER A 53 -14.37 -6.11 -20.24
C SER A 53 -14.96 -4.71 -20.00
N PHE A 54 -14.77 -3.80 -20.97
CA PHE A 54 -15.35 -2.46 -20.97
C PHE A 54 -16.88 -2.51 -20.78
N ARG A 55 -17.57 -3.40 -21.50
CA ARG A 55 -19.04 -3.54 -21.38
C ARG A 55 -19.44 -4.11 -20.03
N ARG A 56 -18.75 -5.16 -19.55
CA ARG A 56 -19.06 -5.79 -18.26
C ARG A 56 -18.90 -4.81 -17.10
N GLU A 57 -17.81 -4.06 -17.07
CA GLU A 57 -17.53 -3.08 -16.01
C GLU A 57 -18.52 -1.91 -16.06
N SER A 58 -18.84 -1.41 -17.26
CA SER A 58 -19.86 -0.37 -17.43
C SER A 58 -21.25 -0.83 -17.01
N GLN A 59 -21.60 -2.09 -17.27
CA GLN A 59 -22.89 -2.66 -16.85
C GLN A 59 -22.97 -2.84 -15.33
N ALA A 60 -21.87 -3.27 -14.69
CA ALA A 60 -21.80 -3.35 -13.23
C ALA A 60 -21.99 -1.95 -12.62
N ALA A 61 -21.26 -0.96 -13.11
CA ALA A 61 -21.39 0.42 -12.64
C ALA A 61 -22.77 1.04 -12.91
N ALA A 62 -23.48 0.59 -13.96
CA ALA A 62 -24.85 1.05 -14.25
C ALA A 62 -25.91 0.57 -13.25
N SER A 63 -25.60 -0.43 -12.42
CA SER A 63 -26.46 -0.83 -11.31
C SER A 63 -26.36 0.09 -10.09
N LEU A 64 -25.35 0.96 -10.04
CA LEU A 64 -25.11 1.86 -8.92
C LEU A 64 -25.89 3.18 -9.12
N SER A 65 -26.65 3.57 -8.10
CA SER A 65 -27.27 4.90 -8.02
C SER A 65 -27.03 5.49 -6.64
N HIS A 66 -26.19 6.53 -6.60
CA HIS A 66 -25.77 7.17 -5.36
C HIS A 66 -25.48 8.65 -5.62
N PRO A 67 -25.76 9.58 -4.67
CA PRO A 67 -25.50 11.02 -4.86
C PRO A 67 -24.05 11.35 -5.22
N ASN A 68 -23.09 10.58 -4.70
CA ASN A 68 -21.65 10.74 -4.92
C ASN A 68 -21.08 9.81 -6.01
N ILE A 69 -21.91 9.14 -6.81
CA ILE A 69 -21.51 8.35 -7.99
C ILE A 69 -22.13 8.99 -9.23
N VAL A 70 -21.38 9.09 -10.32
CA VAL A 70 -21.91 9.52 -11.62
C VAL A 70 -22.83 8.44 -12.17
N ASN A 71 -24.12 8.76 -12.35
CA ASN A 71 -25.09 7.76 -12.82
C ASN A 71 -24.86 7.38 -14.28
N ILE A 72 -24.85 6.08 -14.58
CA ILE A 72 -24.83 5.56 -15.95
C ILE A 72 -26.27 5.26 -16.38
N TYR A 73 -26.68 5.83 -17.50
CA TYR A 73 -28.04 5.71 -18.03
C TYR A 73 -28.19 4.62 -19.09
N ASP A 74 -27.16 4.42 -19.92
CA ASP A 74 -27.20 3.45 -21.01
C ASP A 74 -25.79 3.01 -21.44
N VAL A 75 -25.68 1.81 -21.99
CA VAL A 75 -24.44 1.27 -22.58
C VAL A 75 -24.78 0.72 -23.97
N GLY A 76 -24.22 1.33 -25.00
CA GLY A 76 -24.64 1.10 -26.37
C GLY A 76 -23.51 0.76 -27.34
N ARG A 77 -23.92 0.27 -28.51
CA ARG A 77 -23.03 0.02 -29.66
C ARG A 77 -23.70 0.40 -30.96
N GLU A 78 -22.98 1.11 -31.83
CA GLU A 78 -23.38 1.39 -33.21
C GLU A 78 -22.22 1.12 -34.18
N GLY A 79 -22.33 0.04 -34.96
CA GLY A 79 -21.22 -0.46 -35.76
C GLY A 79 -20.01 -0.81 -34.88
N ASN A 80 -18.89 -0.11 -35.10
CA ASN A 80 -17.66 -0.25 -34.30
C ASN A 80 -17.57 0.75 -33.15
N ILE A 81 -18.59 1.61 -32.96
CA ILE A 81 -18.58 2.60 -31.90
C ILE A 81 -19.23 2.04 -30.66
N HIS A 82 -18.46 2.02 -29.58
CA HIS A 82 -18.88 1.59 -28.26
C HIS A 82 -18.98 2.85 -27.39
N TYR A 83 -20.11 3.00 -26.71
CA TYR A 83 -20.36 4.21 -25.94
C TYR A 83 -21.12 3.94 -24.64
N ILE A 84 -20.88 4.79 -23.65
CA ILE A 84 -21.59 4.83 -22.37
C ILE A 84 -22.26 6.20 -22.28
N VAL A 85 -23.54 6.21 -21.93
CA VAL A 85 -24.31 7.42 -21.68
C VAL A 85 -24.45 7.58 -20.17
N MET A 86 -24.03 8.73 -19.65
CA MET A 86 -23.97 9.01 -18.22
C MET A 86 -24.47 10.42 -17.91
N GLU A 87 -24.65 10.68 -16.62
CA GLU A 87 -24.99 11.98 -16.06
C GLU A 87 -24.00 13.05 -16.55
N LEU A 88 -24.52 14.17 -17.04
CA LEU A 88 -23.69 15.33 -17.37
C LEU A 88 -23.49 16.15 -16.10
N ILE A 89 -22.25 16.23 -15.63
CA ILE A 89 -21.89 17.01 -14.44
C ILE A 89 -21.43 18.40 -14.87
N GLU A 90 -22.09 19.42 -14.33
CA GLU A 90 -21.64 20.81 -14.43
C GLU A 90 -20.74 21.14 -13.23
N GLY A 91 -19.43 21.21 -13.46
CA GLY A 91 -18.44 21.31 -12.40
C GLY A 91 -17.01 21.24 -12.92
N SER A 92 -16.05 21.09 -12.01
CA SER A 92 -14.63 20.92 -12.30
C SER A 92 -14.13 19.54 -11.87
N ILE A 93 -13.03 19.10 -12.47
CA ILE A 93 -12.34 17.86 -12.07
C ILE A 93 -11.45 18.20 -10.87
N LEU A 94 -11.39 17.33 -9.86
CA LEU A 94 -10.60 17.55 -8.65
C LEU A 94 -9.11 17.76 -8.97
N SER A 95 -8.57 17.06 -9.98
CA SER A 95 -7.19 17.27 -10.44
C SER A 95 -6.92 18.70 -10.89
N ASP A 96 -7.89 19.33 -11.56
CA ASP A 96 -7.74 20.70 -12.05
C ASP A 96 -7.89 21.70 -10.90
N LEU A 97 -8.77 21.39 -9.94
CA LEU A 97 -8.93 22.17 -8.71
C LEU A 97 -7.61 22.21 -7.90
N ILE A 98 -6.96 21.06 -7.70
CA ILE A 98 -5.67 20.97 -7.00
C ILE A 98 -4.57 21.71 -7.78
N LYS A 99 -4.51 21.57 -9.11
CA LYS A 99 -3.53 22.29 -9.93
C LYS A 99 -3.70 23.81 -9.87
N GLU A 100 -4.93 24.30 -9.80
CA GLU A 100 -5.23 25.73 -9.78
C GLU A 100 -4.99 26.36 -8.39
N HIS A 101 -5.37 25.66 -7.32
CA HIS A 101 -5.34 26.21 -5.95
C HIS A 101 -4.15 25.73 -5.12
N GLY A 102 -3.43 24.69 -5.55
CA GLY A 102 -2.43 24.01 -4.75
C GLY A 102 -3.08 23.16 -3.65
N ALA A 103 -2.53 23.22 -2.44
CA ALA A 103 -3.12 22.60 -1.27
C ALA A 103 -4.49 23.21 -0.95
N LEU A 104 -5.47 22.36 -0.68
CA LEU A 104 -6.81 22.75 -0.25
C LEU A 104 -6.85 22.91 1.27
N ASP A 105 -7.78 23.75 1.74
CA ASP A 105 -8.13 23.80 3.17
C ASP A 105 -8.52 22.39 3.67
N TRP A 106 -8.01 22.01 4.84
CA TRP A 106 -8.14 20.64 5.33
C TRP A 106 -9.59 20.24 5.55
N LYS A 107 -10.48 21.16 5.95
CA LYS A 107 -11.92 20.87 6.13
C LYS A 107 -12.56 20.56 4.79
N ARG A 108 -12.17 21.31 3.75
CA ARG A 108 -12.65 21.05 2.39
C ARG A 108 -12.15 19.70 1.87
N ALA A 109 -10.88 19.35 2.11
CA ALA A 109 -10.31 18.07 1.73
C ALA A 109 -10.99 16.89 2.45
N VAL A 110 -11.22 17.02 3.75
CA VAL A 110 -11.96 16.03 4.56
C VAL A 110 -13.38 15.86 4.03
N GLU A 111 -14.12 16.94 3.77
CA GLU A 111 -15.51 16.87 3.29
C GLU A 111 -15.61 16.20 1.91
N ILE A 112 -14.70 16.51 0.98
CA ILE A 112 -14.61 15.81 -0.31
C ILE A 112 -14.34 14.31 -0.07
N THR A 113 -13.39 13.99 0.80
CA THR A 113 -13.02 12.60 1.11
C THR A 113 -14.17 11.82 1.72
N LYS A 114 -14.93 12.41 2.65
CA LYS A 114 -16.14 11.81 3.23
C LYS A 114 -17.17 11.45 2.16
N GLN A 115 -17.41 12.36 1.21
CA GLN A 115 -18.34 12.12 0.10
C GLN A 115 -17.89 10.97 -0.81
N ILE A 116 -16.60 10.84 -1.08
CA ILE A 116 -16.07 9.73 -1.87
C ILE A 116 -16.03 8.43 -1.07
N ALA A 117 -15.74 8.46 0.23
CA ALA A 117 -15.82 7.29 1.10
C ALA A 117 -17.24 6.71 1.13
N ARG A 118 -18.28 7.55 1.20
CA ARG A 118 -19.69 7.11 1.09
C ARG A 118 -19.98 6.44 -0.25
N ALA A 119 -19.45 6.98 -1.35
CA ALA A 119 -19.57 6.37 -2.67
C ALA A 119 -18.91 4.99 -2.75
N LEU A 120 -17.70 4.87 -2.22
CA LEU A 120 -16.95 3.60 -2.19
C LEU A 120 -17.62 2.57 -1.30
N SER A 121 -18.07 2.95 -0.10
CA SER A 121 -18.85 2.09 0.80
C SER A 121 -20.07 1.50 0.08
N PHE A 122 -20.86 2.34 -0.59
CA PHE A 122 -22.02 1.90 -1.35
C PHE A 122 -21.65 0.94 -2.50
N ALA A 123 -20.56 1.20 -3.22
CA ALA A 123 -20.08 0.32 -4.29
C ALA A 123 -19.57 -1.03 -3.75
N HIS A 124 -18.80 -1.00 -2.66
CA HIS A 124 -18.23 -2.18 -1.99
C HIS A 124 -19.34 -3.09 -1.44
N ALA A 125 -20.40 -2.51 -0.86
CA ALA A 125 -21.60 -3.25 -0.44
C ALA A 125 -22.33 -3.96 -1.61
N ASN A 126 -22.13 -3.50 -2.84
CA ASN A 126 -22.61 -4.12 -4.07
C ASN A 126 -21.54 -4.98 -4.77
N HIS A 127 -20.43 -5.30 -4.08
CA HIS A 127 -19.30 -6.08 -4.58
C HIS A 127 -18.61 -5.48 -5.81
N ILE A 128 -18.63 -4.15 -5.93
CA ILE A 128 -17.97 -3.40 -7.00
C ILE A 128 -16.80 -2.61 -6.41
N ILE A 129 -15.59 -2.98 -6.79
CA ILE A 129 -14.35 -2.27 -6.44
C ILE A 129 -14.02 -1.28 -7.56
N HIS A 130 -13.65 -0.05 -7.23
CA HIS A 130 -13.36 1.00 -8.21
C HIS A 130 -12.03 0.76 -8.95
N ARG A 131 -10.97 0.43 -8.21
CA ARG A 131 -9.61 0.08 -8.68
C ARG A 131 -8.77 1.20 -9.32
N ASP A 132 -9.31 2.42 -9.39
CA ASP A 132 -8.67 3.56 -10.08
C ASP A 132 -9.13 4.88 -9.43
N VAL A 133 -9.17 4.92 -8.10
CA VAL A 133 -9.53 6.12 -7.35
C VAL A 133 -8.39 7.14 -7.50
N LYS A 134 -8.69 8.29 -8.10
CA LYS A 134 -7.73 9.39 -8.33
C LYS A 134 -8.47 10.70 -8.60
N PRO A 135 -7.80 11.88 -8.49
CA PRO A 135 -8.47 13.17 -8.66
C PRO A 135 -9.07 13.37 -10.06
N HIS A 136 -8.51 12.74 -11.08
CA HIS A 136 -9.03 12.78 -12.46
C HIS A 136 -10.40 12.10 -12.62
N ASN A 137 -10.73 11.19 -11.71
CA ASN A 137 -11.99 10.44 -11.69
C ASN A 137 -12.99 11.02 -10.66
N ILE A 138 -12.68 12.17 -10.04
CA ILE A 138 -13.55 12.84 -9.08
C ILE A 138 -13.95 14.21 -9.63
N MET A 139 -15.24 14.45 -9.74
CA MET A 139 -15.81 15.73 -10.19
C MET A 139 -16.47 16.46 -9.02
N ILE A 140 -16.25 17.77 -8.94
CA ILE A 140 -16.89 18.66 -7.97
C ILE A 140 -17.95 19.48 -8.69
N THR A 141 -19.22 19.30 -8.33
CA THR A 141 -20.33 20.07 -8.90
C THR A 141 -20.25 21.54 -8.47
N GLN A 142 -20.98 22.42 -9.17
CA GLN A 142 -21.13 23.83 -8.74
C GLN A 142 -21.72 23.98 -7.33
N SER A 143 -22.51 23.00 -6.86
CA SER A 143 -23.05 22.96 -5.49
C SER A 143 -22.03 22.47 -4.45
N GLY A 144 -20.81 22.12 -4.87
CA GLY A 144 -19.75 21.62 -4.01
C GLY A 144 -19.81 20.13 -3.69
N THR A 145 -20.68 19.37 -4.35
CA THR A 145 -20.83 17.91 -4.18
C THR A 145 -19.75 17.18 -4.98
N ALA A 146 -19.05 16.24 -4.34
CA ALA A 146 -18.06 15.38 -4.98
C ALA A 146 -18.74 14.12 -5.54
N LYS A 147 -18.41 13.77 -6.79
CA LYS A 147 -18.92 12.60 -7.50
C LYS A 147 -17.78 11.83 -8.14
N ILE A 148 -17.71 10.52 -7.90
CA ILE A 148 -16.73 9.63 -8.52
C ILE A 148 -17.29 9.02 -9.82
N THR A 149 -16.43 8.87 -10.83
CA THR A 149 -16.72 8.29 -12.15
C THR A 149 -15.71 7.21 -12.51
N ASP A 150 -15.95 6.48 -13.60
CA ASP A 150 -14.97 5.58 -14.23
C ASP A 150 -14.59 4.34 -13.39
N PHE A 151 -15.58 3.71 -12.75
CA PHE A 151 -15.42 2.41 -12.09
C PHE A 151 -14.82 1.35 -13.05
N GLY A 152 -13.60 0.90 -12.74
CA GLY A 152 -13.02 -0.35 -13.23
C GLY A 152 -12.54 -0.43 -14.68
N ILE A 153 -12.84 0.53 -15.57
CA ILE A 153 -12.75 0.38 -17.04
C ILE A 153 -11.32 0.06 -17.60
N ALA A 154 -10.25 0.17 -16.81
CA ALA A 154 -8.89 0.31 -17.33
C ALA A 154 -7.95 -0.92 -17.24
N LYS A 155 -8.32 -2.06 -16.63
CA LYS A 155 -7.29 -3.04 -16.20
C LYS A 155 -7.11 -4.32 -17.02
N VAL A 156 -7.40 -4.32 -18.32
CA VAL A 156 -6.94 -5.42 -19.21
C VAL A 156 -5.57 -5.13 -19.85
N LEU A 157 -5.03 -3.93 -19.70
CA LEU A 157 -3.76 -3.55 -20.36
C LEU A 157 -2.48 -3.91 -19.58
N SER A 158 -2.57 -4.55 -18.42
CA SER A 158 -1.40 -4.72 -17.54
C SER A 158 -0.76 -6.11 -17.53
N SER A 159 -1.31 -7.12 -18.22
CA SER A 159 -0.80 -8.50 -18.09
C SER A 159 0.05 -9.02 -19.24
N SER A 160 0.46 -8.20 -20.23
CA SER A 160 1.27 -8.76 -21.33
C SER A 160 2.32 -7.89 -22.01
N ASN A 161 2.33 -6.56 -21.94
CA ASN A 161 3.39 -5.76 -22.59
C ASN A 161 3.54 -4.39 -21.93
N VAL A 162 4.36 -4.29 -20.88
CA VAL A 162 4.73 -3.01 -20.24
C VAL A 162 5.81 -2.24 -21.06
N GLY A 163 6.24 -2.79 -22.21
CA GLY A 163 7.37 -2.24 -22.99
C GLY A 163 7.06 -1.24 -24.10
N GLU A 164 5.85 -1.16 -24.67
CA GLU A 164 5.70 -0.51 -26.00
C GLU A 164 4.69 0.63 -26.14
N ASN A 165 3.88 0.98 -25.14
CA ASN A 165 2.92 2.10 -25.26
C ASN A 165 2.90 2.98 -23.99
N THR A 166 3.93 3.79 -23.83
CA THR A 166 4.25 4.57 -22.61
C THR A 166 3.54 5.93 -22.48
N GLY A 167 2.62 6.29 -23.37
CA GLY A 167 2.00 7.63 -23.35
C GLY A 167 0.85 7.83 -22.34
N THR A 168 0.20 6.75 -21.88
CA THR A 168 -1.12 6.86 -21.21
C THR A 168 -1.14 6.29 -19.79
N VAL A 169 -0.14 5.48 -19.43
CA VAL A 169 0.01 4.88 -18.09
C VAL A 169 0.63 5.88 -17.10
N MET A 170 1.14 7.01 -17.58
CA MET A 170 2.04 7.91 -16.86
C MET A 170 1.43 8.60 -15.63
N GLY A 171 0.10 8.80 -15.56
CA GLY A 171 -0.55 9.56 -14.47
C GLY A 171 -1.42 8.76 -13.50
N SER A 172 -1.56 7.44 -13.67
CA SER A 172 -2.41 6.63 -12.76
C SER A 172 -1.61 5.90 -11.68
N VAL A 173 -0.31 5.69 -11.91
CA VAL A 173 0.56 4.94 -10.99
C VAL A 173 0.79 5.63 -9.65
N HIS A 174 0.66 6.97 -9.60
CA HIS A 174 0.80 7.78 -8.39
C HIS A 174 -0.26 7.49 -7.32
N TYR A 175 -1.32 6.76 -7.66
CA TYR A 175 -2.40 6.40 -6.75
C TYR A 175 -2.52 4.89 -6.55
N PHE A 176 -1.57 4.10 -7.06
CA PHE A 176 -1.61 2.65 -6.93
C PHE A 176 -1.43 2.23 -5.47
N SER A 177 -2.24 1.26 -5.05
CA SER A 177 -1.94 0.52 -3.83
C SER A 177 -0.70 -0.39 -4.01
N PRO A 178 0.03 -0.71 -2.93
CA PRO A 178 1.18 -1.60 -2.96
C PRO A 178 0.87 -2.95 -3.63
N GLU A 179 -0.30 -3.53 -3.35
CA GLU A 179 -0.77 -4.76 -3.96
C GLU A 179 -1.06 -4.61 -5.47
N GLN A 180 -1.58 -3.47 -5.92
CA GLN A 180 -1.73 -3.19 -7.35
C GLN A 180 -0.38 -3.06 -8.04
N ALA A 181 0.62 -2.46 -7.39
CA ALA A 181 1.98 -2.32 -7.90
C ALA A 181 2.72 -3.66 -7.97
N ARG A 182 2.49 -4.57 -7.00
CA ARG A 182 3.02 -5.96 -7.01
C ARG A 182 2.30 -6.89 -7.99
N GLY A 183 1.15 -6.48 -8.52
CA GLY A 183 0.27 -7.38 -9.29
C GLY A 183 -0.44 -8.43 -8.43
N GLY A 184 -0.59 -8.17 -7.13
CA GLY A 184 -1.29 -9.04 -6.18
C GLY A 184 -2.82 -8.93 -6.28
N TYR A 185 -3.51 -9.61 -5.36
CA TYR A 185 -4.96 -9.55 -5.24
C TYR A 185 -5.42 -8.15 -4.81
N ILE A 186 -6.46 -7.64 -5.47
CA ILE A 186 -7.01 -6.29 -5.27
C ILE A 186 -8.39 -6.45 -4.64
N ASP A 187 -8.57 -5.84 -3.48
CA ASP A 187 -9.83 -5.82 -2.76
C ASP A 187 -10.30 -4.37 -2.51
N GLU A 188 -11.31 -4.22 -1.67
CA GLU A 188 -11.89 -2.93 -1.26
C GLU A 188 -10.86 -2.01 -0.56
N LYS A 189 -9.86 -2.58 0.13
CA LYS A 189 -8.81 -1.81 0.84
C LYS A 189 -7.81 -1.19 -0.11
N SER A 190 -7.73 -1.66 -1.35
CA SER A 190 -6.97 -0.98 -2.40
C SER A 190 -7.58 0.39 -2.73
N ASP A 191 -8.92 0.50 -2.77
CA ASP A 191 -9.59 1.80 -3.00
C ASP A 191 -9.40 2.75 -1.80
N ILE A 192 -9.39 2.22 -0.58
CA ILE A 192 -9.12 2.98 0.66
C ILE A 192 -7.71 3.58 0.62
N TYR A 193 -6.70 2.80 0.21
CA TYR A 193 -5.34 3.29 0.03
C TYR A 193 -5.29 4.43 -0.98
N SER A 194 -5.84 4.22 -2.18
CA SER A 194 -5.87 5.22 -3.23
C SER A 194 -6.61 6.50 -2.80
N LEU A 195 -7.70 6.39 -2.04
CA LEU A 195 -8.39 7.53 -1.44
C LEU A 195 -7.52 8.25 -0.40
N GLY A 196 -6.73 7.53 0.39
CA GLY A 196 -5.74 8.11 1.30
C GLY A 196 -4.68 8.94 0.55
N ILE A 197 -4.20 8.46 -0.60
CA ILE A 197 -3.28 9.22 -1.46
C ILE A 197 -3.96 10.47 -2.04
N VAL A 198 -5.23 10.38 -2.44
CA VAL A 198 -6.01 11.55 -2.90
C VAL A 198 -6.15 12.58 -1.78
N LEU A 199 -6.44 12.16 -0.54
CA LEU A 199 -6.51 13.06 0.61
C LEU A 199 -5.15 13.71 0.88
N TYR A 200 -4.05 12.93 0.84
CA TYR A 200 -2.69 13.47 0.97
C TYR A 200 -2.41 14.59 -0.05
N GLU A 201 -2.73 14.35 -1.32
CA GLU A 201 -2.50 15.33 -2.39
C GLU A 201 -3.38 16.58 -2.22
N MET A 202 -4.65 16.42 -1.82
CA MET A 202 -5.49 17.57 -1.51
C MET A 202 -4.92 18.41 -0.37
N LEU A 203 -4.36 17.79 0.66
CA LEU A 203 -3.85 18.49 1.84
C LEU A 203 -2.49 19.16 1.64
N THR A 204 -1.66 18.64 0.74
CA THR A 204 -0.27 19.07 0.54
C THR A 204 -0.03 19.73 -0.83
N GLY A 205 -0.96 19.57 -1.77
CA GLY A 205 -0.82 19.99 -3.16
C GLY A 205 0.14 19.13 -3.99
N LYS A 206 0.68 18.04 -3.42
CA LYS A 206 1.63 17.14 -4.07
C LYS A 206 1.32 15.69 -3.74
N VAL A 207 1.60 14.79 -4.68
CA VAL A 207 1.56 13.35 -4.42
C VAL A 207 2.71 12.94 -3.48
N PRO A 208 2.53 11.87 -2.66
CA PRO A 208 3.56 11.43 -1.71
C PRO A 208 4.76 10.78 -2.38
N PHE A 209 4.55 10.16 -3.55
CA PHE A 209 5.58 9.48 -4.32
C PHE A 209 5.55 10.00 -5.74
N ASP A 210 6.70 10.47 -6.24
CA ASP A 210 6.87 10.92 -7.61
C ASP A 210 8.26 10.51 -8.12
N GLY A 211 8.39 10.29 -9.42
CA GLY A 211 9.63 9.75 -9.99
C GLY A 211 9.70 9.83 -11.50
N GLU A 212 10.90 9.64 -12.05
CA GLU A 212 11.18 9.83 -13.48
C GLU A 212 10.42 8.88 -14.41
N ASN A 213 9.97 7.73 -13.88
CA ASN A 213 9.19 6.77 -14.65
C ASN A 213 8.12 6.07 -13.80
N PRO A 214 7.04 5.56 -14.42
CA PRO A 214 5.92 4.97 -13.70
C PRO A 214 6.27 3.75 -12.83
N VAL A 215 7.30 2.99 -13.24
CA VAL A 215 7.78 1.82 -12.49
C VAL A 215 8.44 2.25 -11.18
N ALA A 216 9.21 3.35 -11.20
CA ALA A 216 9.80 3.92 -10.00
C ALA A 216 8.73 4.34 -8.99
N VAL A 217 7.69 5.06 -9.44
CA VAL A 217 6.56 5.45 -8.59
C VAL A 217 5.84 4.24 -8.00
N ALA A 218 5.61 3.18 -8.80
CA ALA A 218 5.02 1.94 -8.31
C ALA A 218 5.89 1.25 -7.24
N LEU A 219 7.21 1.24 -7.39
CA LEU A 219 8.14 0.70 -6.39
C LEU A 219 8.17 1.54 -5.10
N MET A 220 8.04 2.86 -5.20
CA MET A 220 7.92 3.73 -4.02
C MET A 220 6.65 3.41 -3.22
N HIS A 221 5.52 3.16 -3.89
CA HIS A 221 4.32 2.67 -3.21
C HIS A 221 4.55 1.35 -2.47
N ILE A 222 5.48 0.49 -2.91
CA ILE A 222 5.80 -0.80 -2.27
C ILE A 222 6.77 -0.63 -1.10
N ASN A 223 7.85 0.14 -1.28
CA ASN A 223 9.02 0.10 -0.42
C ASN A 223 9.25 1.37 0.39
N ASP A 224 8.91 2.53 -0.16
CA ASP A 224 9.34 3.81 0.40
C ASP A 224 8.36 4.28 1.48
N ALA A 225 8.90 4.83 2.57
CA ALA A 225 8.10 5.48 3.59
C ALA A 225 7.48 6.77 3.03
N MET A 226 6.20 6.99 3.33
CA MET A 226 5.51 8.23 2.96
C MET A 226 5.93 9.34 3.91
N THR A 227 6.34 10.49 3.39
CA THR A 227 6.52 11.71 4.19
C THR A 227 5.20 12.07 4.87
N PRO A 228 5.14 12.27 6.20
CA PRO A 228 3.93 12.71 6.87
C PRO A 228 3.43 14.06 6.31
N PRO A 229 2.13 14.22 6.04
CA PRO A 229 1.60 15.42 5.39
C PRO A 229 1.83 16.71 6.21
N ARG A 230 1.92 16.64 7.55
CA ARG A 230 2.21 17.81 8.40
C ARG A 230 3.64 18.34 8.26
N GLU A 231 4.57 17.53 7.76
CA GLU A 231 5.91 18.01 7.42
C GLU A 231 5.88 19.00 6.24
N LEU A 232 4.91 18.84 5.33
CA LEU A 232 4.73 19.73 4.18
C LEU A 232 3.75 20.87 4.47
N ASN A 233 2.73 20.62 5.28
CA ASN A 233 1.73 21.61 5.67
C ASN A 233 1.38 21.47 7.17
N PRO A 234 2.02 22.26 8.06
CA PRO A 234 1.78 22.21 9.49
C PRO A 234 0.36 22.57 9.96
N GLU A 235 -0.45 23.20 9.08
CA GLU A 235 -1.86 23.55 9.40
C GLU A 235 -2.78 22.33 9.40
N ILE A 236 -2.31 21.17 8.93
CA ILE A 236 -3.07 19.93 8.96
C ILE A 236 -3.18 19.42 10.41
N PRO A 237 -4.40 19.12 10.89
CA PRO A 237 -4.60 18.47 12.19
C PRO A 237 -3.88 17.13 12.32
N LEU A 238 -3.38 16.83 13.53
CA LEU A 238 -2.80 15.52 13.86
C LEU A 238 -3.77 14.37 13.60
N SER A 239 -5.05 14.58 13.92
CA SER A 239 -6.11 13.60 13.71
C SER A 239 -6.31 13.29 12.22
N VAL A 240 -6.26 14.30 11.34
CA VAL A 240 -6.38 14.13 9.88
C VAL A 240 -5.14 13.45 9.29
N GLU A 241 -3.95 13.80 9.77
CA GLU A 241 -2.71 13.09 9.39
C GLU A 241 -2.78 11.60 9.77
N ALA A 242 -3.24 11.27 10.98
CA ALA A 242 -3.40 9.88 11.40
C ALA A 242 -4.35 9.10 10.47
N VAL A 243 -5.42 9.74 9.97
CA VAL A 243 -6.31 9.12 8.98
C VAL A 243 -5.58 8.82 7.67
N VAL A 244 -4.82 9.78 7.16
CA VAL A 244 -4.02 9.62 5.94
C VAL A 244 -3.02 8.47 6.10
N MET A 245 -2.24 8.48 7.18
CA MET A 245 -1.21 7.47 7.44
C MET A 245 -1.79 6.07 7.61
N LYS A 246 -2.92 5.91 8.31
CA LYS A 246 -3.60 4.60 8.45
C LYS A 246 -4.18 4.11 7.12
N ALA A 247 -4.78 5.01 6.32
CA ALA A 247 -5.33 4.63 5.02
C ALA A 247 -4.23 4.16 4.04
N THR A 248 -3.03 4.75 4.12
CA THR A 248 -1.92 4.47 3.21
C THR A 248 -0.87 3.49 3.77
N ASP A 249 -1.23 2.68 4.77
CA ASP A 249 -0.34 1.62 5.26
C ASP A 249 0.00 0.63 4.14
N LYS A 250 1.26 0.19 4.09
CA LYS A 250 1.78 -0.72 3.06
C LYS A 250 1.15 -2.13 3.20
N ILE A 251 0.79 -2.53 4.42
CA ILE A 251 0.14 -3.79 4.76
C ILE A 251 -1.37 -3.58 4.81
N GLN A 252 -2.11 -4.32 3.98
CA GLN A 252 -3.57 -4.14 3.83
C GLN A 252 -4.34 -4.28 5.15
N ILE A 253 -3.96 -5.22 6.01
CA ILE A 253 -4.67 -5.49 7.28
C ILE A 253 -4.57 -4.35 8.31
N ASN A 254 -3.56 -3.49 8.18
CA ASN A 254 -3.36 -2.34 9.07
C ASN A 254 -4.22 -1.13 8.67
N ARG A 255 -4.79 -1.15 7.45
CA ARG A 255 -5.68 -0.10 6.97
C ARG A 255 -7.05 -0.22 7.61
N TYR A 256 -7.92 0.76 7.33
CA TYR A 256 -9.35 0.63 7.61
C TYR A 256 -9.92 -0.62 6.95
N ALA A 257 -10.70 -1.38 7.70
CA ALA A 257 -11.31 -2.61 7.22
C ALA A 257 -12.32 -2.34 6.10
N THR A 258 -13.02 -1.19 6.19
CA THR A 258 -14.07 -0.74 5.27
C THR A 258 -14.01 0.77 5.04
N ALA A 259 -14.63 1.25 3.96
CA ALA A 259 -14.78 2.68 3.70
C ALA A 259 -15.63 3.40 4.77
N ASP A 260 -16.56 2.71 5.43
CA ASP A 260 -17.35 3.25 6.55
C ASP A 260 -16.49 3.51 7.79
N GLU A 261 -15.51 2.63 8.08
CA GLU A 261 -14.57 2.85 9.18
C GLU A 261 -13.69 4.08 8.92
N MET A 262 -13.22 4.26 7.68
CA MET A 262 -12.49 5.46 7.28
C MET A 262 -13.37 6.72 7.38
N LEU A 263 -14.64 6.63 6.98
CA LEU A 263 -15.61 7.73 7.10
C LEU A 263 -15.80 8.16 8.55
N LYS A 264 -15.99 7.19 9.46
CA LYS A 264 -16.10 7.44 10.90
C LYS A 264 -14.85 8.11 11.46
N ALA A 265 -13.66 7.64 11.07
CA ALA A 265 -12.41 8.25 11.51
C ALA A 265 -12.26 9.71 11.04
N LEU A 266 -12.76 10.05 9.85
CA LEU A 266 -12.81 11.44 9.36
C LEU A 266 -13.83 12.31 10.13
N ASP A 267 -14.96 11.73 10.55
CA ASP A 267 -15.93 12.40 11.43
C ASP A 267 -15.32 12.68 12.81
N ASP A 268 -14.67 11.69 13.43
CA ASP A 268 -14.01 11.81 14.73
C ASP A 268 -12.84 12.82 14.69
N ALA A 269 -12.07 12.83 13.60
CA ALA A 269 -10.97 13.76 13.41
C ALA A 269 -11.44 15.23 13.34
N GLU A 270 -12.55 15.48 12.64
CA GLU A 270 -13.15 16.82 12.55
C GLU A 270 -13.73 17.27 13.91
N PHE A 271 -14.38 16.36 14.64
CA PHE A 271 -14.94 16.65 15.96
C PHE A 271 -13.86 16.98 17.00
N THR A 272 -12.75 16.24 17.00
CA THR A 272 -11.61 16.47 17.91
C THR A 272 -11.06 17.88 17.79
N GLU A 273 -10.95 18.40 16.56
CA GLU A 273 -10.47 19.76 16.29
C GLU A 273 -11.47 20.85 16.71
N MET A 274 -12.77 20.58 16.64
CA MET A 274 -13.80 21.51 17.12
C MET A 274 -13.75 21.68 18.64
N ILE A 275 -13.48 20.59 19.38
CA ILE A 275 -13.32 20.65 20.84
C ILE A 275 -11.98 21.28 21.21
N GLY A 276 -10.87 20.90 20.56
CA GLY A 276 -9.53 21.40 20.85
C GLY A 276 -9.39 22.92 20.72
N ASN A 277 -10.09 23.54 19.76
CA ASN A 277 -10.08 25.00 19.56
C ASN A 277 -11.03 25.77 20.50
N SER A 278 -11.92 25.09 21.23
CA SER A 278 -12.85 25.73 22.17
C SER A 278 -12.27 25.91 23.58
N SER A 279 -11.01 25.51 23.80
CA SER A 279 -10.37 25.49 25.11
C SER A 279 -9.01 26.20 25.11
N VAL A 280 -8.99 27.50 25.48
CA VAL A 280 -7.80 28.20 26.04
C VAL A 280 -8.29 29.34 26.97
N PRO A 281 -7.65 29.67 28.13
CA PRO A 281 -6.44 29.11 28.77
C PRO A 281 -6.66 28.66 30.24
N GLY A 282 -6.01 27.57 30.63
CA GLY A 282 -5.83 27.19 32.03
C GLY A 282 -5.17 25.84 32.13
N GLY A 283 -3.93 25.81 32.61
CA GLY A 283 -3.09 24.61 32.60
C GLY A 283 -3.50 23.52 33.60
N ILE A 284 -2.54 22.60 33.77
CA ILE A 284 -2.52 21.35 34.56
C ILE A 284 -2.91 20.16 33.66
N SER A 285 -1.93 19.47 33.06
CA SER A 285 -1.08 18.40 33.62
C SER A 285 -1.76 17.03 33.55
N GLU A 286 -1.05 16.11 32.92
CA GLU A 286 -1.24 14.67 32.87
C GLU A 286 -1.83 14.11 34.18
N THR A 287 -2.88 13.29 34.07
CA THR A 287 -2.95 12.03 34.83
C THR A 287 -3.94 11.08 34.17
N ASP A 288 -3.54 9.82 34.15
CA ASP A 288 -4.31 8.62 33.86
C ASP A 288 -5.74 8.64 34.41
N THR A 289 -6.68 8.08 33.65
CA THR A 289 -7.75 7.28 34.27
C THR A 289 -8.40 6.37 33.23
N GLU A 290 -8.25 5.08 33.51
CA GLU A 290 -9.06 3.96 33.03
C GLU A 290 -10.55 4.31 33.10
N THR A 291 -11.33 3.87 32.11
CA THR A 291 -12.79 3.89 32.21
C THR A 291 -13.32 2.48 32.05
N GLU A 292 -13.89 2.02 33.16
CA GLU A 292 -14.67 0.80 33.33
C GLU A 292 -15.90 0.81 32.43
N ILE A 293 -16.24 -0.40 31.97
CA ILE A 293 -17.47 -0.75 31.29
C ILE A 293 -18.55 -0.91 32.37
N ASP A 294 -19.69 -0.24 32.21
CA ASP A 294 -20.90 -0.59 32.95
C ASP A 294 -22.10 -0.73 32.00
N ASP A 295 -22.74 -1.89 32.13
CA ASP A 295 -23.91 -2.38 31.41
C ASP A 295 -25.19 -1.88 32.10
N ASN A 296 -26.12 -1.27 31.34
CA ASN A 296 -27.56 -1.61 31.31
C ASN A 296 -28.39 -0.49 30.68
N ALA A 297 -29.24 -0.85 29.71
CA ALA A 297 -30.70 -0.96 29.90
C ALA A 297 -31.47 -0.80 28.58
N GLU A 298 -32.18 -1.89 28.23
CA GLU A 298 -33.58 -1.96 27.79
C GLU A 298 -34.12 -1.11 26.62
N THR A 299 -34.41 -1.85 25.54
CA THR A 299 -35.68 -1.91 24.76
C THR A 299 -36.66 -0.74 24.80
N GLN A 300 -37.04 -0.25 23.61
CA GLN A 300 -38.46 -0.09 23.26
C GLN A 300 -38.70 -0.23 21.74
N GLU A 301 -39.57 -1.18 21.41
CA GLU A 301 -40.24 -1.36 20.12
C GLU A 301 -41.16 -0.17 19.81
N ASN A 302 -41.33 0.14 18.52
CA ASN A 302 -42.62 0.65 18.05
C ASN A 302 -42.85 0.31 16.57
N ASP A 303 -43.93 -0.43 16.36
CA ASP A 303 -44.57 -0.76 15.08
C ASP A 303 -45.18 0.48 14.40
N GLY A 304 -45.39 0.37 13.07
CA GLY A 304 -46.14 1.36 12.29
C GLY A 304 -46.28 1.00 10.81
N ASP A 305 -47.40 0.34 10.49
CA ASP A 305 -47.87 -0.22 9.23
C ASP A 305 -48.08 0.70 8.00
N ALA A 306 -48.00 0.04 6.82
CA ALA A 306 -48.81 0.17 5.59
C ALA A 306 -48.81 1.51 4.79
N GLU A 307 -48.99 1.60 3.46
CA GLU A 307 -49.76 0.81 2.48
C GLU A 307 -49.15 0.88 1.07
N ALA A 308 -49.49 -0.14 0.27
CA ALA A 308 -49.28 -0.25 -1.17
C ALA A 308 -50.32 0.54 -1.99
N THR A 309 -49.97 0.91 -3.23
CA THR A 309 -50.96 1.04 -4.31
C THR A 309 -50.44 0.42 -5.62
N ASP A 310 -51.26 -0.51 -6.12
CA ASP A 310 -51.25 -1.14 -7.44
C ASP A 310 -51.87 -0.20 -8.50
N MET A 311 -51.53 -0.40 -9.78
CA MET A 311 -52.49 -0.52 -10.90
C MET A 311 -51.77 -0.58 -12.26
N THR A 312 -51.63 -1.83 -12.71
CA THR A 312 -51.92 -2.39 -14.04
C THR A 312 -52.20 -1.51 -15.29
N GLY A 313 -51.68 -1.97 -16.44
CA GLY A 313 -52.51 -2.32 -17.61
C GLY A 313 -52.33 -1.53 -18.93
N GLY A 314 -52.09 -2.24 -20.04
CA GLY A 314 -52.50 -1.75 -21.38
C GLY A 314 -51.68 -2.20 -22.59
N ALA A 315 -52.04 -3.33 -23.18
CA ALA A 315 -51.53 -3.83 -24.46
C ALA A 315 -52.12 -3.10 -25.69
N GLY A 316 -51.40 -3.06 -26.83
CA GLY A 316 -51.92 -2.56 -28.11
C GLY A 316 -51.09 -2.95 -29.35
N LYS A 317 -51.63 -3.86 -30.16
CA LYS A 317 -51.11 -4.43 -31.42
C LYS A 317 -51.61 -3.67 -32.67
N LYS A 318 -50.83 -3.67 -33.77
CA LYS A 318 -51.18 -3.69 -35.24
C LYS A 318 -50.37 -2.64 -36.05
N LYS A 319 -49.56 -3.00 -37.06
CA LYS A 319 -49.78 -3.52 -38.45
C LYS A 319 -50.12 -2.45 -39.52
N GLY A 320 -49.36 -2.47 -40.63
CA GLY A 320 -49.64 -1.86 -41.95
C GLY A 320 -48.44 -1.03 -42.43
N LYS A 321 -47.60 -1.39 -43.43
CA LYS A 321 -47.70 -1.91 -44.82
C LYS A 321 -47.99 -0.83 -45.88
N GLY A 322 -47.02 -0.65 -46.79
CA GLY A 322 -47.14 0.00 -48.11
C GLY A 322 -46.71 1.48 -48.13
N ASN A 323 -46.16 2.05 -49.21
CA ASN A 323 -45.78 1.59 -50.54
C ASN A 323 -45.09 2.81 -51.23
N LYS A 324 -44.14 2.52 -52.13
CA LYS A 324 -43.77 3.26 -53.36
C LYS A 324 -43.84 4.82 -53.41
N GLY A 325 -42.72 5.39 -53.86
CA GLY A 325 -42.70 5.86 -55.25
C GLY A 325 -42.08 7.24 -55.51
N GLY A 326 -41.07 7.23 -56.39
CA GLY A 326 -40.75 8.32 -57.34
C GLY A 326 -40.09 9.57 -56.77
N LYS A 327 -39.29 10.32 -57.52
CA LYS A 327 -38.67 10.17 -58.83
C LYS A 327 -37.90 11.48 -59.06
N ASP A 328 -36.77 11.35 -59.74
CA ASP A 328 -36.29 12.29 -60.76
C ASP A 328 -35.58 13.62 -60.39
N ARG A 329 -34.37 13.67 -60.99
CA ARG A 329 -33.63 14.75 -61.67
C ARG A 329 -32.48 15.38 -60.89
N ALA A 330 -31.34 15.71 -61.50
CA ALA A 330 -30.56 15.23 -62.65
C ALA A 330 -29.43 16.27 -62.80
N ASN A 331 -28.22 15.77 -63.07
CA ASN A 331 -27.11 16.42 -63.77
C ASN A 331 -26.59 17.79 -63.28
N ARG A 332 -25.29 17.79 -62.91
CA ARG A 332 -24.28 18.32 -63.83
C ARG A 332 -22.90 17.70 -63.58
N LYS A 333 -22.30 17.29 -64.69
CA LYS A 333 -20.94 16.78 -64.84
C LYS A 333 -19.92 17.92 -64.66
N ILE A 334 -18.68 17.47 -64.43
CA ILE A 334 -17.38 18.16 -64.60
C ILE A 334 -16.84 18.84 -63.34
N LEU A 335 -15.98 18.12 -62.60
CA LEU A 335 -14.66 18.63 -62.21
C LEU A 335 -13.70 17.51 -61.76
N ILE A 336 -13.40 16.54 -62.65
CA ILE A 336 -12.30 15.56 -62.48
C ILE A 336 -10.94 16.19 -62.91
N LEU A 337 -10.77 17.50 -62.71
CA LEU A 337 -9.59 18.23 -63.20
C LEU A 337 -9.02 19.22 -62.16
N ALA A 338 -9.05 18.87 -60.87
CA ALA A 338 -8.56 19.75 -59.79
C ALA A 338 -7.57 19.09 -58.80
N VAL A 339 -7.27 17.79 -58.94
CA VAL A 339 -6.39 17.07 -57.98
C VAL A 339 -4.96 16.89 -58.50
N VAL A 340 -4.69 17.16 -59.78
CA VAL A 340 -3.32 17.09 -60.34
C VAL A 340 -2.56 18.44 -60.27
N ALA A 341 -3.24 19.54 -59.93
CA ALA A 341 -2.63 20.88 -59.86
C ALA A 341 -2.26 21.36 -58.43
N ALA A 342 -2.71 20.67 -57.37
CA ALA A 342 -2.40 21.04 -55.99
C ALA A 342 -1.10 20.42 -55.44
N LEU A 343 -0.44 19.54 -56.20
CA LEU A 343 0.85 18.92 -55.84
C LEU A 343 2.08 19.67 -56.38
N ILE A 344 1.90 20.83 -57.04
CA ILE A 344 3.01 21.61 -57.63
C ILE A 344 3.22 22.99 -56.96
N VAL A 345 2.41 23.40 -55.98
CA VAL A 345 2.51 24.76 -55.38
C VAL A 345 2.88 24.77 -53.88
N ALA A 346 3.07 23.62 -53.22
CA ALA A 346 3.52 23.57 -51.81
C ALA A 346 5.05 23.46 -51.64
N LEU A 347 5.83 23.81 -52.67
CA LEU A 347 7.30 23.81 -52.65
C LEU A 347 8.00 25.19 -52.59
N PRO A 348 7.31 26.36 -52.63
CA PRO A 348 7.99 27.63 -52.35
C PRO A 348 7.27 28.50 -51.31
N LEU A 349 6.98 27.97 -50.13
CA LEU A 349 6.66 28.78 -48.93
C LEU A 349 7.80 28.79 -47.88
N SER A 350 8.92 28.13 -48.16
CA SER A 350 10.15 28.22 -47.34
C SER A 350 11.15 29.29 -47.83
N TYR A 351 10.81 30.07 -48.86
CA TYR A 351 11.71 31.09 -49.44
C TYR A 351 11.53 32.51 -48.85
N GLY A 352 10.58 32.70 -47.94
CA GLY A 352 10.18 34.02 -47.43
C GLY A 352 11.02 34.61 -46.29
N VAL A 353 11.95 33.85 -45.70
CA VAL A 353 12.71 34.30 -44.50
C VAL A 353 14.16 34.68 -44.82
N VAL A 354 14.68 34.37 -46.02
CA VAL A 354 16.07 34.72 -46.40
C VAL A 354 16.17 36.09 -47.09
N ALA A 355 15.04 36.74 -47.42
CA ALA A 355 15.02 38.02 -48.12
C ALA A 355 15.12 39.27 -47.21
N LEU A 356 15.52 39.13 -45.94
CA LEU A 356 15.61 40.26 -44.99
C LEU A 356 17.02 40.57 -44.44
N VAL A 357 18.06 39.85 -44.88
CA VAL A 357 19.46 40.19 -44.54
C VAL A 357 20.32 40.25 -45.79
N GLY A 358 19.75 40.77 -46.88
CA GLY A 358 20.46 41.10 -48.11
C GLY A 358 20.52 42.61 -48.26
N ASN A 359 21.39 43.27 -47.48
CA ASN A 359 22.05 44.53 -47.83
C ASN A 359 22.85 45.03 -46.64
N PHE A 360 24.13 44.67 -46.54
CA PHE A 360 25.22 45.58 -46.20
C PHE A 360 26.56 44.86 -46.45
N THR A 361 27.44 45.54 -47.20
CA THR A 361 28.87 45.30 -47.46
C THR A 361 29.30 44.19 -48.44
N GLU A 362 29.49 44.66 -49.68
CA GLU A 362 30.49 44.33 -50.70
C GLU A 362 31.68 43.43 -50.31
N GLY A 363 31.97 42.46 -51.19
CA GLY A 363 33.24 41.72 -51.22
C GLY A 363 33.08 40.38 -51.94
N GLY A 364 33.26 40.36 -53.27
CA GLY A 364 33.01 39.17 -54.09
C GLY A 364 33.95 38.01 -53.79
N PHE A 365 33.39 36.79 -53.67
CA PHE A 365 34.12 35.55 -53.92
C PHE A 365 33.19 34.49 -54.54
N SER A 366 33.36 34.29 -55.84
CA SER A 366 32.83 33.16 -56.59
C SER A 366 33.63 31.90 -56.23
N GLY A 367 32.98 30.90 -55.63
CA GLY A 367 33.57 29.59 -55.36
C GLY A 367 32.48 28.52 -55.33
N LYS A 368 32.69 27.41 -56.07
CA LYS A 368 31.85 26.21 -55.97
C LYS A 368 31.97 25.66 -54.55
N GLY A 369 30.86 25.51 -53.84
CA GLY A 369 30.86 24.91 -52.49
C GLY A 369 31.27 23.44 -52.53
N PHE A 370 31.86 22.95 -51.43
CA PHE A 370 32.29 21.56 -51.23
C PHE A 370 31.61 20.96 -50.00
N GLU A 371 31.74 19.65 -49.81
CA GLU A 371 31.13 18.91 -48.69
C GLU A 371 31.91 19.15 -47.39
N ASN A 372 31.19 19.40 -46.30
CA ASN A 372 31.77 19.63 -44.99
C ASN A 372 32.47 18.35 -44.47
N PRO A 373 33.76 18.41 -44.10
CA PRO A 373 34.48 17.28 -43.53
C PRO A 373 33.88 16.80 -42.19
N ASP A 374 34.15 15.54 -41.84
CA ASP A 374 33.82 15.01 -40.50
C ASP A 374 34.95 15.36 -39.52
N PHE A 375 34.59 16.08 -38.47
CA PHE A 375 35.46 16.51 -37.38
C PHE A 375 35.17 15.76 -36.08
N ARG A 376 34.12 14.92 -36.03
CA ARG A 376 33.80 14.13 -34.83
C ARG A 376 34.89 13.10 -34.54
N GLY A 377 35.16 12.87 -33.25
CA GLY A 377 36.23 11.99 -32.77
C GLY A 377 37.65 12.57 -32.86
N LEU A 378 37.83 13.76 -33.44
CA LEU A 378 39.10 14.50 -33.41
C LEU A 378 39.18 15.39 -32.16
N THR A 379 40.39 15.75 -31.74
CA THR A 379 40.58 16.84 -30.76
C THR A 379 40.35 18.20 -31.42
N LEU A 380 40.16 19.26 -30.61
CA LEU A 380 39.99 20.63 -31.12
C LEU A 380 41.16 21.05 -32.02
N GLU A 381 42.40 20.77 -31.59
CA GLU A 381 43.63 21.07 -32.33
C GLU A 381 43.70 20.32 -33.67
N GLN A 382 43.34 19.03 -33.68
CA GLN A 382 43.30 18.22 -34.91
C GLN A 382 42.20 18.68 -35.88
N ALA A 383 41.06 19.13 -35.34
CA ALA A 383 39.97 19.65 -36.15
C ALA A 383 40.31 21.01 -36.75
N GLU A 384 41.03 21.87 -36.04
CA GLU A 384 41.54 23.15 -36.55
C GLU A 384 42.54 22.95 -37.69
N GLU A 385 43.49 22.02 -37.53
CA GLU A 385 44.46 21.68 -38.58
C GLU A 385 43.75 21.14 -39.83
N LYS A 386 42.82 20.19 -39.64
CA LYS A 386 42.01 19.62 -40.73
C LYS A 386 41.11 20.68 -41.37
N ALA A 387 40.54 21.62 -40.61
CA ALA A 387 39.71 22.68 -41.16
C ALA A 387 40.52 23.68 -42.00
N ALA A 388 41.77 23.96 -41.61
CA ALA A 388 42.67 24.85 -42.34
C ALA A 388 42.98 24.33 -43.76
N GLU A 389 43.07 23.01 -43.96
CA GLU A 389 43.25 22.40 -45.28
C GLU A 389 42.10 22.73 -46.26
N TYR A 390 40.88 22.86 -45.73
CA TYR A 390 39.67 23.20 -46.48
C TYR A 390 39.35 24.70 -46.42
N GLY A 391 40.16 25.47 -45.69
CA GLY A 391 39.96 26.89 -45.39
C GLY A 391 38.63 27.16 -44.68
N LEU A 392 38.24 26.31 -43.75
CA LEU A 392 37.14 26.49 -42.81
C LEU A 392 37.68 27.01 -41.48
N GLU A 393 36.83 27.70 -40.71
CA GLU A 393 37.17 28.14 -39.35
C GLU A 393 36.45 27.25 -38.33
N ILE A 394 37.15 26.74 -37.32
CA ILE A 394 36.51 26.03 -36.22
C ILE A 394 36.13 27.04 -35.14
N LYS A 395 34.91 26.92 -34.62
CA LYS A 395 34.48 27.62 -33.41
C LYS A 395 34.10 26.60 -32.35
N GLU A 396 34.70 26.71 -31.18
CA GLU A 396 34.30 25.89 -30.03
C GLU A 396 32.89 26.29 -29.57
N GLY A 397 32.02 25.29 -29.48
CA GLY A 397 30.66 25.38 -28.95
C GLY A 397 30.60 24.98 -27.47
N ASP A 398 29.51 24.33 -27.08
CA ASP A 398 29.32 23.88 -25.69
C ASP A 398 30.03 22.55 -25.43
N SER A 399 30.47 22.33 -24.19
CA SER A 399 30.97 21.03 -23.74
C SER A 399 29.79 20.13 -23.33
N VAL A 400 29.64 18.97 -23.98
CA VAL A 400 28.50 18.05 -23.82
C VAL A 400 28.95 16.64 -23.42
N PHE A 401 28.12 15.89 -22.69
CA PHE A 401 28.44 14.49 -22.35
C PHE A 401 28.22 13.59 -23.58
N SER A 402 29.16 12.68 -23.85
CA SER A 402 29.06 11.72 -24.94
C SER A 402 29.55 10.35 -24.49
N SER A 403 28.77 9.31 -24.75
CA SER A 403 29.18 7.91 -24.57
C SER A 403 29.91 7.33 -25.78
N GLU A 404 29.92 8.04 -26.92
CA GLU A 404 30.54 7.61 -28.17
C GLU A 404 31.97 8.17 -28.34
N TYR A 405 32.27 9.30 -27.69
CA TYR A 405 33.53 10.04 -27.85
C TYR A 405 34.16 10.32 -26.49
N GLU A 406 35.46 10.06 -26.36
CA GLU A 406 36.21 10.25 -25.12
C GLU A 406 36.29 11.74 -24.72
N GLU A 407 36.61 12.01 -23.45
CA GLU A 407 36.79 13.38 -22.97
C GLU A 407 37.84 14.12 -23.81
N GLY A 408 37.50 15.33 -24.26
CA GLY A 408 38.37 16.14 -25.13
C GLY A 408 38.23 15.89 -26.64
N GLN A 409 37.41 14.92 -27.07
CA GLN A 409 37.08 14.71 -28.48
C GLN A 409 35.81 15.48 -28.91
N ILE A 410 35.71 15.85 -30.18
CA ILE A 410 34.51 16.50 -30.72
C ILE A 410 33.37 15.48 -30.81
N SER A 411 32.25 15.82 -30.14
CA SER A 411 31.03 15.01 -30.07
C SER A 411 30.05 15.29 -31.21
N SER A 412 29.97 16.55 -31.65
CA SER A 412 29.04 17.00 -32.68
C SER A 412 29.57 18.26 -33.37
N GLN A 413 29.12 18.48 -34.60
CA GLN A 413 29.51 19.64 -35.42
C GLN A 413 28.28 20.28 -36.09
N THR A 414 28.35 21.58 -36.36
CA THR A 414 27.34 22.33 -37.12
C THR A 414 28.02 23.37 -38.02
N PRO A 415 27.81 23.38 -39.34
CA PRO A 415 26.98 22.47 -40.13
C PRO A 415 27.40 20.99 -40.03
N ASP A 416 26.45 20.07 -40.29
CA ASP A 416 26.69 18.62 -40.18
C ASP A 416 27.62 18.09 -41.30
N VAL A 417 28.06 16.85 -41.19
CA VAL A 417 28.95 16.19 -42.16
C VAL A 417 28.28 16.15 -43.55
N LYS A 418 29.07 16.38 -44.60
CA LYS A 418 28.63 16.48 -46.01
C LYS A 418 27.70 17.66 -46.33
N ALA A 419 27.40 18.56 -45.38
CA ALA A 419 26.70 19.80 -45.68
C ALA A 419 27.51 20.65 -46.67
N LYS A 420 26.84 21.42 -47.54
CA LYS A 420 27.55 22.29 -48.50
C LYS A 420 28.10 23.53 -47.79
N VAL A 421 29.43 23.60 -47.68
CA VAL A 421 30.16 24.73 -47.10
C VAL A 421 31.03 25.41 -48.15
N LYS A 422 31.46 26.64 -47.85
CA LYS A 422 32.40 27.40 -48.68
C LYS A 422 33.63 27.71 -47.85
N LYS A 423 34.74 28.01 -48.53
CA LYS A 423 35.94 28.55 -47.89
C LYS A 423 35.59 29.82 -47.11
N GLY A 424 36.00 29.89 -45.85
CA GLY A 424 35.68 30.94 -44.88
C GLY A 424 34.42 30.69 -44.04
N ASN A 425 33.72 29.57 -44.23
CA ASN A 425 32.61 29.20 -43.34
C ASN A 425 33.13 28.74 -41.98
N THR A 426 32.44 29.14 -40.92
CA THR A 426 32.67 28.66 -39.55
C THR A 426 31.90 27.38 -39.29
N VAL A 427 32.57 26.35 -38.76
CA VAL A 427 31.97 25.11 -38.25
C VAL A 427 32.07 25.14 -36.72
N THR A 428 30.92 25.15 -36.05
CA THR A 428 30.85 25.05 -34.59
C THR A 428 30.96 23.60 -34.16
N VAL A 429 31.85 23.28 -33.21
CA VAL A 429 32.11 21.93 -32.72
C VAL A 429 31.92 21.86 -31.21
N ASN A 430 31.18 20.87 -30.72
CA ASN A 430 30.94 20.67 -29.29
C ASN A 430 31.88 19.58 -28.75
N VAL A 431 32.58 19.86 -27.65
CA VAL A 431 33.60 18.94 -27.08
C VAL A 431 32.96 17.98 -26.06
N SER A 432 33.36 16.72 -26.11
CA SER A 432 32.90 15.68 -25.19
C SER A 432 33.50 15.86 -23.79
N LYS A 433 32.66 15.76 -22.76
CA LYS A 433 33.05 15.64 -21.34
C LYS A 433 33.27 14.17 -20.91
N GLY A 434 33.32 13.23 -21.86
CA GLY A 434 33.29 11.80 -21.57
C GLY A 434 31.89 11.28 -21.26
N ALA A 435 31.80 9.97 -20.96
CA ALA A 435 30.56 9.33 -20.57
C ALA A 435 30.17 9.77 -19.15
N LYS A 436 28.90 10.12 -18.94
CA LYS A 436 28.38 10.39 -17.60
C LYS A 436 28.51 9.12 -16.75
N GLU A 437 29.24 9.18 -15.63
CA GLU A 437 29.38 8.06 -14.70
C GLU A 437 28.01 7.66 -14.14
N GLY A 438 27.79 6.35 -14.01
CA GLY A 438 26.56 5.78 -13.45
C GLY A 438 26.79 5.44 -11.98
N THR A 439 25.76 5.59 -11.16
CA THR A 439 25.81 5.12 -9.77
C THR A 439 25.50 3.63 -9.71
N VAL A 440 26.34 2.86 -9.02
CA VAL A 440 26.17 1.43 -8.84
C VAL A 440 24.90 1.19 -8.03
N PRO A 441 23.91 0.45 -8.56
CA PRO A 441 22.65 0.24 -7.88
C PRO A 441 22.82 -0.68 -6.67
N LYS A 442 21.94 -0.53 -5.68
CA LYS A 442 21.86 -1.46 -4.54
C LYS A 442 21.14 -2.73 -4.98
N ILE A 443 21.86 -3.85 -4.99
CA ILE A 443 21.35 -5.19 -5.24
C ILE A 443 21.36 -6.08 -3.99
N GLU A 444 22.02 -5.66 -2.90
CA GLU A 444 21.93 -6.32 -1.59
C GLU A 444 20.48 -6.43 -1.10
N GLY A 445 20.11 -7.62 -0.62
CA GLY A 445 18.76 -7.97 -0.18
C GLY A 445 17.79 -8.32 -1.32
N GLN A 446 18.20 -8.24 -2.58
CA GLN A 446 17.40 -8.65 -3.73
C GLN A 446 17.57 -10.14 -4.02
N THR A 447 16.66 -10.74 -4.78
CA THR A 447 16.88 -12.09 -5.32
C THR A 447 17.96 -12.07 -6.40
N HIS A 448 18.66 -13.19 -6.62
CA HIS A 448 19.64 -13.36 -7.70
C HIS A 448 19.08 -12.86 -9.04
N GLU A 449 17.88 -13.29 -9.41
CA GLU A 449 17.23 -12.89 -10.66
C GLU A 449 16.96 -11.38 -10.71
N SER A 450 16.49 -10.80 -9.60
CA SER A 450 16.23 -9.35 -9.52
C SER A 450 17.52 -8.54 -9.59
N ALA A 451 18.60 -9.03 -8.98
CA ALA A 451 19.91 -8.39 -9.01
C ALA A 451 20.45 -8.31 -10.44
N ILE A 452 20.32 -9.37 -11.24
CA ILE A 452 20.69 -9.37 -12.67
C ILE A 452 19.92 -8.29 -13.42
N LEU A 453 18.59 -8.25 -13.26
CA LEU A 453 17.73 -7.28 -13.95
C LEU A 453 18.03 -5.83 -13.54
N ILE A 454 18.36 -5.59 -12.27
CA ILE A 454 18.77 -4.29 -11.78
C ILE A 454 20.11 -3.88 -12.40
N LEU A 455 21.10 -4.76 -12.45
CA LEU A 455 22.39 -4.44 -13.08
C LEU A 455 22.22 -4.10 -14.56
N GLU A 456 21.47 -4.91 -15.32
CA GLU A 456 21.19 -4.64 -16.74
C GLU A 456 20.48 -3.30 -16.95
N LYS A 457 19.50 -2.96 -16.10
CA LYS A 457 18.76 -1.69 -16.14
C LYS A 457 19.67 -0.48 -15.95
N TYR A 458 20.67 -0.57 -15.08
CA TYR A 458 21.62 0.50 -14.82
C TYR A 458 22.85 0.43 -15.74
N ASN A 459 22.77 -0.34 -16.83
CA ASN A 459 23.85 -0.58 -17.79
C ASN A 459 25.11 -1.19 -17.15
N PHE A 460 25.00 -1.91 -16.03
CA PHE A 460 26.09 -2.69 -15.44
C PHE A 460 26.01 -4.16 -15.89
N LYS A 461 27.16 -4.82 -15.94
CA LYS A 461 27.25 -6.25 -16.26
C LYS A 461 27.29 -7.06 -14.97
N VAL A 462 26.78 -8.29 -15.02
CA VAL A 462 26.97 -9.24 -13.93
C VAL A 462 28.45 -9.66 -13.90
N GLY A 463 29.05 -9.56 -12.72
CA GLY A 463 30.41 -10.02 -12.43
C GLY A 463 30.43 -11.46 -11.93
N GLU A 464 31.31 -11.73 -10.98
CA GLU A 464 31.40 -13.02 -10.29
C GLU A 464 30.24 -13.17 -9.30
N VAL A 465 29.56 -14.33 -9.32
CA VAL A 465 28.50 -14.66 -8.37
C VAL A 465 28.95 -15.86 -7.55
N THR A 466 29.11 -15.67 -6.24
CA THR A 466 29.47 -16.74 -5.29
C THR A 466 28.31 -17.01 -4.34
N THR A 467 28.29 -18.19 -3.72
CA THR A 467 27.25 -18.60 -2.78
C THR A 467 27.82 -18.76 -1.38
N LYS A 468 27.10 -18.33 -0.34
CA LYS A 468 27.49 -18.45 1.06
C LYS A 468 26.30 -18.83 1.95
N PRO A 469 26.44 -19.71 2.95
CA PRO A 469 25.38 -19.98 3.91
C PRO A 469 25.01 -18.75 4.73
N SER A 470 23.71 -18.55 4.95
CA SER A 470 23.15 -17.43 5.72
C SER A 470 21.76 -17.79 6.26
N ASP A 471 21.34 -17.05 7.27
CA ASP A 471 19.98 -16.96 7.80
C ASP A 471 18.93 -16.45 6.79
N GLN A 472 19.36 -15.78 5.72
CA GLN A 472 18.48 -15.32 4.64
C GLN A 472 18.05 -16.47 3.72
N PRO A 473 16.84 -16.38 3.13
CA PRO A 473 16.37 -17.37 2.15
C PRO A 473 17.37 -17.63 1.03
N GLU A 474 17.39 -18.86 0.52
CA GLU A 474 18.22 -19.23 -0.62
C GLU A 474 17.95 -18.30 -1.82
N GLY A 475 19.03 -17.83 -2.45
CA GLY A 475 18.97 -16.97 -3.63
C GLY A 475 18.88 -15.48 -3.34
N ILE A 476 18.97 -15.02 -2.08
CA ILE A 476 19.05 -13.59 -1.74
C ILE A 476 20.49 -13.09 -1.77
N VAL A 477 20.75 -11.92 -2.38
CA VAL A 477 22.06 -11.28 -2.43
C VAL A 477 22.45 -10.76 -1.04
N LEU A 478 23.57 -11.23 -0.52
CA LEU A 478 24.12 -10.89 0.78
C LEU A 478 25.03 -9.66 0.73
N SER A 479 25.85 -9.56 -0.32
CA SER A 479 26.80 -8.46 -0.49
C SER A 479 27.11 -8.23 -1.96
N GLN A 480 27.55 -7.02 -2.31
CA GLN A 480 27.93 -6.64 -3.68
C GLN A 480 29.27 -5.91 -3.74
N ASN A 481 29.92 -5.96 -4.91
CA ASN A 481 31.14 -5.22 -5.21
C ASN A 481 31.19 -4.86 -6.71
N PRO A 482 31.29 -3.57 -7.11
CA PRO A 482 31.39 -2.36 -6.28
C PRO A 482 30.20 -2.10 -5.35
N ALA A 483 30.41 -1.29 -4.30
CA ALA A 483 29.40 -1.04 -3.28
C ALA A 483 28.25 -0.17 -3.81
N ALA A 484 27.07 -0.29 -3.20
CA ALA A 484 25.91 0.49 -3.60
C ALA A 484 26.19 2.00 -3.46
N GLY A 485 25.88 2.76 -4.52
CA GLY A 485 26.10 4.21 -4.57
C GLY A 485 27.49 4.65 -5.00
N GLU A 486 28.44 3.73 -5.22
CA GLU A 486 29.74 4.07 -5.83
C GLU A 486 29.57 4.50 -7.29
N GLU A 487 30.42 5.42 -7.74
CA GLU A 487 30.45 5.84 -9.15
C GLU A 487 31.26 4.82 -9.95
N ALA A 488 30.63 4.23 -10.96
CA ALA A 488 31.28 3.29 -11.86
C ALA A 488 30.84 3.54 -13.30
N ARG A 489 31.72 3.20 -14.23
CA ARG A 489 31.46 3.39 -15.66
C ARG A 489 30.31 2.49 -16.08
N PRO A 490 29.26 3.01 -16.74
CA PRO A 490 28.25 2.18 -17.40
C PRO A 490 28.95 1.14 -18.29
N GLY A 491 28.66 -0.13 -18.05
CA GLY A 491 29.25 -1.29 -18.72
C GLY A 491 30.26 -2.07 -17.87
N SER A 492 30.63 -1.59 -16.68
CA SER A 492 31.48 -2.34 -15.73
C SER A 492 30.74 -3.48 -15.06
N SER A 493 31.47 -4.47 -14.55
CA SER A 493 30.90 -5.63 -13.87
C SER A 493 30.68 -5.37 -12.38
N VAL A 494 29.54 -5.83 -11.84
CA VAL A 494 29.24 -5.86 -10.41
C VAL A 494 29.14 -7.33 -9.98
N SER A 495 30.06 -7.76 -9.13
CA SER A 495 30.07 -9.08 -8.51
C SER A 495 29.23 -9.07 -7.23
N PHE A 496 28.65 -10.20 -6.84
CA PHE A 496 27.84 -10.28 -5.62
C PHE A 496 27.75 -11.70 -5.05
N GLU A 497 27.59 -11.81 -3.73
CA GLU A 497 27.41 -13.09 -3.04
C GLU A 497 25.91 -13.35 -2.80
N VAL A 498 25.44 -14.58 -3.00
CA VAL A 498 24.06 -15.00 -2.74
C VAL A 498 23.98 -16.01 -1.61
N SER A 499 22.90 -15.97 -0.84
CA SER A 499 22.59 -16.93 0.21
C SER A 499 22.34 -18.30 -0.41
N SER A 500 23.01 -19.33 0.09
CA SER A 500 22.68 -20.74 -0.19
C SER A 500 21.61 -21.29 0.76
N GLY A 501 20.95 -20.43 1.54
CA GLY A 501 20.12 -20.85 2.68
C GLY A 501 20.97 -21.23 3.89
N ARG A 502 20.29 -21.71 4.94
CA ARG A 502 20.90 -22.10 6.23
C ARG A 502 21.89 -23.26 6.01
N GLU A 503 22.93 -23.36 6.84
CA GLU A 503 23.73 -24.59 6.87
C GLU A 503 22.83 -25.79 7.22
N GLU A 504 22.88 -26.86 6.42
CA GLU A 504 22.12 -28.08 6.69
C GLU A 504 22.41 -28.61 8.10
N GLY A 505 21.34 -28.85 8.88
CA GLY A 505 21.41 -29.46 10.23
C GLY A 505 21.43 -28.49 11.41
N GLN A 506 21.11 -27.21 11.23
CA GLN A 506 20.97 -26.23 12.32
C GLN A 506 19.53 -25.67 12.42
N ALA A 507 19.06 -25.52 13.65
CA ALA A 507 17.76 -24.98 14.04
C ALA A 507 17.94 -23.76 14.95
N ILE A 508 17.03 -22.78 14.85
CA ILE A 508 17.03 -21.58 15.70
C ILE A 508 16.07 -21.81 16.85
N MET A 509 16.51 -21.51 18.06
CA MET A 509 15.70 -21.65 19.26
C MET A 509 14.60 -20.56 19.30
N PRO A 510 13.31 -20.92 19.29
CA PRO A 510 12.22 -19.95 19.41
C PRO A 510 12.12 -19.36 20.83
N LEU A 511 11.45 -18.22 20.97
CA LEU A 511 11.03 -17.68 22.27
C LEU A 511 9.80 -18.44 22.76
N LEU A 512 9.95 -19.18 23.86
CA LEU A 512 8.91 -20.01 24.48
C LEU A 512 8.45 -19.44 25.82
N VAL A 513 9.27 -18.66 26.53
CA VAL A 513 8.88 -18.07 27.82
C VAL A 513 7.62 -17.22 27.67
N GLY A 514 6.65 -17.42 28.57
CA GLY A 514 5.34 -16.76 28.57
C GLY A 514 4.28 -17.44 27.71
N THR A 515 4.66 -18.41 26.86
CA THR A 515 3.69 -19.18 26.05
C THR A 515 3.11 -20.36 26.83
N ASP A 516 1.94 -20.82 26.41
CA ASP A 516 1.35 -22.06 26.92
C ASP A 516 2.17 -23.28 26.49
N ILE A 517 2.31 -24.27 27.38
CA ILE A 517 3.16 -25.45 27.16
C ILE A 517 2.82 -26.25 25.88
N ASP A 518 1.56 -26.32 25.47
CA ASP A 518 1.20 -27.06 24.25
C ASP A 518 1.52 -26.25 22.99
N THR A 519 1.43 -24.92 23.08
CA THR A 519 1.92 -24.01 22.03
C THR A 519 3.45 -24.08 21.92
N ALA A 520 4.15 -24.11 23.06
CA ALA A 520 5.60 -24.18 23.11
C ALA A 520 6.15 -25.47 22.46
N LYS A 521 5.50 -26.61 22.69
CA LYS A 521 5.84 -27.88 22.03
C LYS A 521 5.67 -27.80 20.52
N THR A 522 4.57 -27.20 20.06
CA THR A 522 4.31 -27.02 18.62
C THR A 522 5.39 -26.14 17.97
N MET A 523 5.76 -25.03 18.61
CA MET A 523 6.81 -24.13 18.12
C MET A 523 8.17 -24.81 18.05
N LEU A 524 8.50 -25.71 18.99
CA LEU A 524 9.71 -26.51 18.92
C LEU A 524 9.71 -27.44 17.69
N GLU A 525 8.61 -28.16 17.46
CA GLU A 525 8.49 -29.07 16.31
C GLU A 525 8.57 -28.33 14.96
N GLU A 526 7.89 -27.18 14.83
CA GLU A 526 7.94 -26.35 13.62
C GLU A 526 9.33 -25.80 13.30
N ASN A 527 10.17 -25.60 14.33
CA ASN A 527 11.56 -25.14 14.19
C ASN A 527 12.57 -26.29 14.09
N GLY A 528 12.11 -27.54 13.91
CA GLY A 528 12.99 -28.71 13.77
C GLY A 528 13.64 -29.14 15.09
N LEU A 529 13.07 -28.76 16.24
CA LEU A 529 13.51 -29.13 17.58
C LEU A 529 12.55 -30.15 18.21
N LYS A 530 12.93 -30.72 19.35
CA LYS A 530 12.10 -31.68 20.11
C LYS A 530 11.82 -31.18 21.52
N PRO A 531 10.62 -31.41 22.07
CA PRO A 531 10.39 -31.17 23.49
C PRO A 531 11.21 -32.15 24.33
N GLY A 532 11.98 -31.61 25.28
CA GLY A 532 12.76 -32.35 26.27
C GLY A 532 11.97 -32.60 27.56
N ASN A 533 12.67 -32.55 28.69
CA ASN A 533 12.08 -32.73 30.01
C ASN A 533 11.27 -31.49 30.43
N VAL A 534 10.05 -31.69 30.92
CA VAL A 534 9.18 -30.63 31.41
C VAL A 534 9.04 -30.76 32.93
N THR A 535 9.43 -29.71 33.65
CA THR A 535 9.30 -29.64 35.10
C THR A 535 8.37 -28.51 35.50
N TYR A 536 7.68 -28.64 36.64
CA TYR A 536 6.75 -27.64 37.12
C TYR A 536 7.31 -26.94 38.34
N GLU A 537 7.19 -25.61 38.39
CA GLU A 537 7.68 -24.76 39.47
C GLU A 537 6.61 -23.71 39.80
N ARG A 538 6.46 -23.38 41.10
CA ARG A 538 5.51 -22.37 41.54
C ARG A 538 5.92 -21.00 41.00
N SER A 539 4.98 -20.27 40.42
CA SER A 539 5.22 -18.91 39.94
C SER A 539 4.00 -18.04 40.16
N THR A 540 4.23 -16.89 40.80
CA THR A 540 3.25 -15.80 40.96
C THR A 540 3.25 -14.86 39.75
N SER A 541 4.24 -14.97 38.85
CA SER A 541 4.44 -14.06 37.71
C SER A 541 3.90 -14.62 36.40
N TYR A 542 3.63 -15.92 36.34
CA TYR A 542 3.16 -16.62 35.14
C TYR A 542 1.98 -17.52 35.51
N ALA A 543 0.94 -17.49 34.68
CA ALA A 543 -0.25 -18.32 34.88
C ALA A 543 0.08 -19.81 34.79
N LYS A 544 -0.75 -20.66 35.41
CA LYS A 544 -0.65 -22.12 35.34
C LYS A 544 -0.50 -22.59 33.88
N ASN A 545 0.42 -23.51 33.64
CA ASN A 545 0.78 -24.06 32.32
C ASN A 545 1.58 -23.16 31.38
N GLN A 546 1.98 -21.95 31.79
CA GLN A 546 2.91 -21.13 31.01
C GLN A 546 4.37 -21.52 31.24
N VAL A 547 5.17 -21.51 30.17
CA VAL A 547 6.61 -21.72 30.25
C VAL A 547 7.26 -20.52 30.95
N ILE A 548 7.99 -20.76 32.02
CA ILE A 548 8.69 -19.71 32.80
C ILE A 548 10.19 -19.70 32.52
N TRP A 549 10.72 -20.78 31.95
CA TRP A 549 12.12 -20.91 31.58
C TRP A 549 12.29 -21.95 30.47
N GLN A 550 13.26 -21.68 29.59
CA GLN A 550 13.69 -22.56 28.51
C GLN A 550 15.21 -22.79 28.59
N GLN A 551 15.67 -23.97 28.19
CA GLN A 551 17.08 -24.38 28.29
C GLN A 551 18.05 -23.59 27.41
N TYR A 552 17.65 -23.27 26.19
CA TYR A 552 18.41 -22.45 25.25
C TYR A 552 17.74 -21.10 25.10
N THR A 553 18.52 -20.03 24.96
CA THR A 553 17.99 -18.67 24.81
C THR A 553 17.30 -18.55 23.46
N ALA A 554 16.28 -17.70 23.35
CA ALA A 554 15.73 -17.37 22.04
C ALA A 554 16.84 -16.87 21.11
N GLU A 555 16.76 -17.26 19.83
CA GLU A 555 17.74 -17.01 18.77
C GLU A 555 19.04 -17.83 18.84
N ASP A 556 19.25 -18.66 19.87
CA ASP A 556 20.39 -19.59 19.89
C ASP A 556 20.33 -20.56 18.71
N ILE A 557 21.47 -20.80 18.07
CA ILE A 557 21.60 -21.79 17.00
C ILE A 557 22.00 -23.12 17.61
N VAL A 558 21.15 -24.12 17.48
CA VAL A 558 21.36 -25.48 17.98
C VAL A 558 21.26 -26.50 16.85
N PRO A 559 21.86 -27.70 16.98
CA PRO A 559 21.66 -28.75 15.99
C PRO A 559 20.19 -29.12 15.82
N GLU A 560 19.77 -29.40 14.59
CA GLU A 560 18.42 -29.87 14.30
C GLU A 560 18.13 -31.18 15.04
N GLY A 561 16.92 -31.31 15.60
CA GLY A 561 16.50 -32.43 16.42
C GLY A 561 16.95 -32.37 17.89
N THR A 562 17.59 -31.28 18.32
CA THR A 562 17.94 -31.04 19.73
C THR A 562 16.69 -31.07 20.61
N SER A 563 16.78 -31.75 21.75
CA SER A 563 15.71 -31.78 22.75
C SER A 563 15.87 -30.61 23.72
N VAL A 564 14.78 -29.88 23.98
CA VAL A 564 14.79 -28.65 24.79
C VAL A 564 14.01 -28.84 26.09
N ASP A 565 14.70 -28.73 27.21
CA ASP A 565 14.09 -28.80 28.54
C ASP A 565 13.36 -27.49 28.90
N LEU A 566 12.19 -27.61 29.54
CA LEU A 566 11.31 -26.48 29.91
C LEU A 566 10.95 -26.53 31.40
N LYS A 567 10.78 -25.35 31.99
CA LYS A 567 10.08 -25.19 33.27
C LYS A 567 8.76 -24.47 33.05
N VAL A 568 7.71 -24.97 33.69
CA VAL A 568 6.33 -24.52 33.51
C VAL A 568 5.76 -24.09 34.86
N SER A 569 4.98 -23.01 34.86
CA SER A 569 4.30 -22.53 36.06
C SER A 569 3.22 -23.53 36.52
N SER A 570 3.25 -23.92 37.80
CA SER A 570 2.15 -24.66 38.43
C SER A 570 0.99 -23.76 38.88
N GLY A 571 1.09 -22.43 38.73
CA GLY A 571 0.14 -21.45 39.25
C GLY A 571 0.32 -21.15 40.75
N ASP A 572 -0.59 -20.34 41.29
CA ASP A 572 -0.56 -19.79 42.65
C ASP A 572 -1.46 -20.52 43.67
N GLU A 573 -1.97 -21.70 43.33
CA GLU A 573 -2.84 -22.46 44.23
C GLU A 573 -2.03 -23.02 45.41
N ASP A 574 -2.37 -22.59 46.63
CA ASP A 574 -1.82 -23.16 47.86
C ASP A 574 -2.26 -24.63 48.03
N PRO A 575 -1.41 -25.50 48.63
CA PRO A 575 -1.80 -26.88 48.88
C PRO A 575 -3.05 -26.92 49.78
N GLU A 576 -4.06 -27.71 49.42
CA GLU A 576 -5.24 -27.90 50.26
C GLU A 576 -4.85 -28.51 51.62
N PRO A 577 -5.40 -28.03 52.74
CA PRO A 577 -5.15 -28.63 54.05
C PRO A 577 -5.61 -30.10 54.11
N VAL A 578 -4.76 -30.97 54.64
CA VAL A 578 -5.04 -32.40 54.82
C VAL A 578 -5.28 -32.69 56.30
N ASP A 579 -6.26 -33.56 56.56
CA ASP A 579 -6.59 -34.02 57.91
C ASP A 579 -5.82 -35.30 58.29
N ILE A 580 -5.13 -35.27 59.43
CA ILE A 580 -4.44 -36.43 60.03
C ILE A 580 -4.95 -36.65 61.45
N SER A 581 -5.13 -37.92 61.86
CA SER A 581 -5.56 -38.26 63.22
C SER A 581 -4.37 -38.51 64.16
N LEU A 582 -4.34 -37.83 65.30
CA LEU A 582 -3.37 -38.02 66.39
C LEU A 582 -4.07 -38.56 67.63
N TYR A 583 -3.60 -39.68 68.18
CA TYR A 583 -4.05 -40.16 69.49
C TYR A 583 -3.24 -39.52 70.62
N ILE A 584 -3.93 -38.98 71.61
CA ILE A 584 -3.36 -38.33 72.79
C ILE A 584 -3.70 -39.15 74.02
N ASP A 585 -2.67 -39.68 74.69
CA ASP A 585 -2.81 -40.44 75.93
C ASP A 585 -2.83 -39.48 77.15
N TYR A 586 -3.87 -39.59 77.98
CA TYR A 586 -4.02 -38.75 79.17
C TYR A 586 -3.24 -39.26 80.38
N SER A 587 -2.63 -40.45 80.30
CA SER A 587 -1.84 -41.03 81.39
C SER A 587 -0.71 -40.09 81.88
N ALA A 588 -0.20 -39.25 80.97
CA ALA A 588 0.83 -38.24 81.22
C ALA A 588 0.34 -37.01 82.01
N ALA A 589 -0.97 -36.80 82.20
CA ALA A 589 -1.48 -35.68 82.98
C ALA A 589 -1.18 -35.83 84.48
N GLU A 590 -0.68 -34.80 85.14
CA GLU A 590 -0.41 -34.86 86.59
C GLU A 590 -1.70 -34.80 87.41
N ASP A 591 -2.64 -33.94 87.00
CA ASP A 591 -3.90 -33.71 87.68
C ASP A 591 -5.04 -34.60 87.16
N SER A 592 -6.00 -34.94 88.04
CA SER A 592 -7.23 -35.65 87.63
C SER A 592 -8.05 -34.86 86.61
N VAL A 593 -7.90 -33.53 86.59
CA VAL A 593 -8.54 -32.60 85.67
C VAL A 593 -7.47 -31.66 85.12
N PHE A 594 -7.33 -31.57 83.81
CA PHE A 594 -6.32 -30.75 83.16
C PHE A 594 -6.85 -30.02 81.94
N TRP A 595 -6.14 -28.98 81.51
CA TRP A 595 -6.42 -28.22 80.29
C TRP A 595 -5.53 -28.70 79.15
N LEU A 596 -6.16 -29.14 78.07
CA LEU A 596 -5.53 -29.57 76.82
C LEU A 596 -5.41 -28.41 75.84
N THR A 597 -4.22 -28.23 75.28
CA THR A 597 -3.98 -27.40 74.09
C THR A 597 -3.19 -28.23 73.08
N VAL A 598 -3.61 -28.20 71.81
CA VAL A 598 -2.94 -28.87 70.71
C VAL A 598 -2.64 -27.84 69.63
N THR A 599 -1.37 -27.68 69.27
CA THR A 599 -0.92 -26.69 68.28
C THR A 599 -0.21 -27.38 67.13
N VAL A 600 -0.54 -27.01 65.90
CA VAL A 600 0.17 -27.42 64.68
C VAL A 600 0.97 -26.23 64.17
N SER A 601 2.23 -26.47 63.79
CA SER A 601 3.05 -25.51 63.08
C SER A 601 3.47 -26.12 61.75
N ASP A 602 3.04 -25.51 60.64
CA ASP A 602 3.25 -26.00 59.28
C ASP A 602 3.71 -24.86 58.35
N GLU A 603 3.65 -25.09 57.02
CA GLU A 603 4.08 -24.11 56.02
C GLU A 603 3.23 -22.83 55.98
N GLN A 604 2.02 -22.82 56.57
CA GLN A 604 1.16 -21.64 56.70
C GLN A 604 1.31 -20.90 58.03
N GLY A 605 2.08 -21.45 58.98
CA GLY A 605 2.36 -20.84 60.28
C GLY A 605 1.95 -21.75 61.45
N THR A 606 1.68 -21.16 62.62
CA THR A 606 1.28 -21.90 63.81
C THR A 606 -0.18 -21.60 64.17
N HIS A 607 -0.99 -22.64 64.30
CA HIS A 607 -2.41 -22.56 64.65
C HIS A 607 -2.81 -23.62 65.68
N ASN A 608 -3.86 -23.32 66.44
CA ASN A 608 -4.35 -24.21 67.51
C ASN A 608 -5.49 -25.10 67.01
N MET A 609 -5.34 -26.41 67.16
CA MET A 609 -6.41 -27.39 66.94
C MET A 609 -7.37 -27.45 68.12
N ILE A 610 -6.82 -27.39 69.33
CA ILE A 610 -7.57 -27.32 70.59
C ILE A 610 -6.96 -26.19 71.40
N THR A 611 -7.78 -25.27 71.87
CA THR A 611 -7.31 -24.14 72.70
C THR A 611 -7.88 -24.28 74.11
N ARG A 612 -7.05 -24.78 75.03
CA ARG A 612 -7.32 -24.80 76.47
C ARG A 612 -8.71 -25.34 76.81
N GLU A 613 -8.97 -26.58 76.43
CA GLU A 613 -10.19 -27.29 76.80
C GLU A 613 -9.97 -28.25 77.96
N GLN A 614 -10.97 -28.44 78.82
CA GLN A 614 -10.84 -29.28 80.00
C GLN A 614 -11.03 -30.76 79.64
N ARG A 615 -10.19 -31.63 80.22
CA ARG A 615 -10.26 -33.10 80.10
C ARG A 615 -10.08 -33.78 81.48
N ILE A 616 -10.53 -35.03 81.59
CA ILE A 616 -10.44 -35.83 82.80
C ILE A 616 -9.49 -36.99 82.54
N LYS A 617 -8.51 -37.20 83.43
CA LYS A 617 -7.47 -38.23 83.25
C LYS A 617 -8.03 -39.66 83.16
N GLU A 618 -9.13 -39.92 83.87
CA GLU A 618 -9.78 -41.25 83.91
C GLU A 618 -10.38 -41.67 82.56
N ASP A 619 -10.57 -40.74 81.62
CA ASP A 619 -11.08 -41.03 80.27
C ASP A 619 -10.04 -41.73 79.36
N GLY A 620 -8.79 -41.83 79.80
CA GLY A 620 -7.73 -42.61 79.16
C GLY A 620 -7.04 -41.94 77.97
N GLY A 621 -7.78 -41.30 77.06
CA GLY A 621 -7.21 -40.57 75.92
C GLY A 621 -8.24 -40.23 74.84
N GLU A 622 -7.84 -39.43 73.85
CA GLU A 622 -8.70 -39.07 72.71
C GLU A 622 -7.94 -39.02 71.38
N THR A 623 -8.66 -39.14 70.27
CA THR A 623 -8.13 -38.89 68.93
C THR A 623 -8.51 -37.48 68.47
N VAL A 624 -7.51 -36.67 68.15
CA VAL A 624 -7.67 -35.30 67.65
C VAL A 624 -7.34 -35.29 66.15
N VAL A 625 -8.19 -34.63 65.36
CA VAL A 625 -7.90 -34.37 63.93
C VAL A 625 -7.04 -33.12 63.83
N LEU A 626 -5.89 -33.27 63.20
CA LEU A 626 -4.93 -32.20 62.88
C LEU A 626 -5.13 -31.82 61.41
N THR A 627 -5.38 -30.55 61.14
CA THR A 627 -5.51 -30.02 59.77
C THR A 627 -4.31 -29.13 59.44
N GLY A 628 -3.60 -29.41 58.36
CA GLY A 628 -2.41 -28.62 57.97
C GLY A 628 -1.89 -28.95 56.58
N THR A 629 -0.80 -28.27 56.18
CA THR A 629 -0.20 -28.39 54.84
C THR A 629 1.29 -28.67 54.89
N GLY A 630 1.80 -29.50 54.01
CA GLY A 630 3.24 -29.74 53.89
C GLY A 630 3.83 -30.48 55.09
N SER A 631 5.08 -30.16 55.46
CA SER A 631 5.74 -30.73 56.64
C SER A 631 5.74 -29.76 57.81
N GLY A 632 5.47 -30.27 59.00
CA GLY A 632 5.32 -29.46 60.20
C GLY A 632 5.57 -30.23 61.49
N SER A 633 5.12 -29.65 62.60
CA SER A 633 5.18 -30.28 63.92
C SER A 633 3.89 -30.04 64.69
N VAL A 634 3.51 -31.03 65.48
CA VAL A 634 2.41 -30.93 66.45
C VAL A 634 2.99 -30.91 67.86
N THR A 635 2.44 -30.03 68.70
CA THR A 635 2.77 -29.95 70.13
C THR A 635 1.49 -30.09 70.95
N VAL A 636 1.50 -31.03 71.89
CA VAL A 636 0.41 -31.28 72.85
C VAL A 636 0.84 -30.77 74.23
N ILE A 637 -0.03 -30.01 74.86
CA ILE A 637 0.24 -29.30 76.11
C ILE A 637 -0.86 -29.60 77.12
N PHE A 638 -0.48 -30.05 78.33
CA PHE A 638 -1.38 -30.20 79.48
C PHE A 638 -1.03 -29.13 80.53
N ASN A 639 -2.00 -28.34 81.00
CA ASN A 639 -1.81 -27.34 82.07
C ASN A 639 -0.58 -26.41 81.88
N ASN A 640 -0.28 -26.06 80.62
CA ASN A 640 0.86 -25.25 80.17
C ASN A 640 2.22 -25.98 80.08
N GLU A 641 2.27 -27.30 80.29
CA GLU A 641 3.46 -28.12 80.07
C GLU A 641 3.35 -28.96 78.79
N VAL A 642 4.42 -28.98 77.99
CA VAL A 642 4.48 -29.78 76.76
C VAL A 642 4.64 -31.25 77.13
N VAL A 643 3.67 -32.08 76.77
CA VAL A 643 3.66 -33.51 77.07
C VAL A 643 3.99 -34.39 75.88
N GLN A 644 3.76 -33.90 74.66
CA GLN A 644 4.12 -34.59 73.42
C GLN A 644 4.49 -33.58 72.34
N ARG A 645 5.53 -33.91 71.57
CA ARG A 645 5.87 -33.24 70.32
C ARG A 645 6.18 -34.30 69.28
N ALA A 646 5.59 -34.16 68.10
CA ALA A 646 5.82 -35.07 66.98
C ALA A 646 5.99 -34.26 65.69
N ASN A 647 6.75 -34.80 64.75
CA ASN A 647 6.81 -34.26 63.41
C ASN A 647 5.62 -34.81 62.62
N VAL A 648 5.00 -33.98 61.79
CA VAL A 648 3.84 -34.36 60.98
C VAL A 648 4.12 -34.01 59.54
N ASN A 649 3.86 -34.94 58.62
CA ASN A 649 3.89 -34.68 57.20
C ASN A 649 2.48 -34.84 56.63
N PHE A 650 1.81 -33.71 56.38
CA PHE A 650 0.47 -33.64 55.82
C PHE A 650 0.40 -34.16 54.38
N ASN A 651 1.54 -34.22 53.66
CA ASN A 651 1.60 -34.80 52.33
C ASN A 651 1.63 -36.33 52.33
N THR A 652 2.22 -36.96 53.35
CA THR A 652 2.35 -38.44 53.44
C THR A 652 1.35 -39.08 54.40
N GLY A 653 0.73 -38.30 55.30
CA GLY A 653 -0.16 -38.81 56.34
C GLY A 653 0.59 -39.36 57.56
N GLU A 654 1.90 -39.14 57.65
CA GLU A 654 2.76 -39.73 58.67
C GLU A 654 2.98 -38.79 59.86
N ILE A 655 3.01 -39.38 61.07
CA ILE A 655 3.40 -38.72 62.32
C ILE A 655 4.60 -39.49 62.89
N GLU A 656 5.72 -38.80 63.11
CA GLU A 656 6.96 -39.35 63.67
C GLU A 656 7.27 -38.86 65.08
#